data_AF-A0A545VSC4-F1
#
_entry.id   AF-A0A545VSC4-F1
#
_cell.length_a   1.000
_cell.length_b   1.000
_cell.length_c   1.000
_cell.angle_alpha   90.00
_cell.angle_beta   90.00
_cell.angle_gamma   90.00
#
_symmetry.space_group_name_H-M   'P 1'
#
loop_
_entity.id
_entity.type
_entity.pdbx_description
1 polymer ?
#
loop_
_entity_poly.entity_id
_entity_poly.type
_entity_poly.pdbx_seq_one_letter_code
_entity_poly.pdbx_strand_id
1 'polypeptide(L)'
;MEKSSDENIEVACHGSNPQGIVAPEIDATRDLTVAEHELGFWAAVRMYPKATFWAMFFCIAVVMAGFDGQIITSFYALPAFQLKYGDRIVKADGTVKYEVAAAWQTGLGMGNPIGQVIGALACSYPLQYFGRRLTLAMCCVWSIGFVFMQFFATSTAMLCAGEVVGGLAYGFYVVIAPTYASEVCPVVLRGFLTASVNLAFVIGQFIGQGCAAGVESRLDQWAYKAPFAVQWVWPVVLLAGLGFAPESPYWLVRCGRKDDARKSLLRLTSAKHNPDIEKILLGIEQTDRLEREYEDSTSYWDCFKGSNLVRTEISVMVYLIQVIGGNPLIGYANYFFEQAGLPSDKAFDMGVGNTALGFLGTVLSWPLMNYFLLGRRTIYAGGLGIMTVLLFIIGFLAIPQHNTAAVWALSTLMDIWTFIYQSSVGPICFVIISEISATRLREKTIAISTAVQSAANVVTMVVMPILLNSEKANWGVASAPLKEDCFTGRRLTFDDNDNFQISLFGDLHFGEDAWTDWAPRADRNSVAMLRSVLGEETPQLVVLNGDLITGENAFFENGSVYVDQIVQPILDRSLPWASTYGNHDYQYNVTAATIMEREQKHPNCLTTSMVPGRDAGVSNYYLPVYPRGCSEACAPKLLLWFFDSRGGFFFQEKHPNGKFVGQENWVHQSVVDWFQKTNADLTEQFGRTIPSMGFVHIPPYIFRAIQDEDGGKNMNPITNPGANFDLGLNMQSSGWCPDGADNGTCKYGGQDGPFMKAIASTAGMIALFSAHDHGESWCYKWNRKVDGTDVTGNGVNLCFGQQSGYGGYDNSPIFPRTRGGRQIRVNGAQLNDTCDLIAETWIRLDDGRIVASVVLNSTFNQDEYPAYPPINPFAIQSHDVDK
;
A
#
# COMPACT_ATOMS: atom_id res chain seq x y z
N MET A 1 21.07 35.75 -50.06
CA MET A 1 19.98 34.75 -50.08
C MET A 1 20.21 33.95 -51.36
N GLU A 2 20.50 32.66 -51.36
CA GLU A 2 20.16 31.59 -50.42
C GLU A 2 21.10 30.38 -50.68
N LYS A 3 21.32 29.56 -49.63
CA LYS A 3 22.32 28.49 -49.52
C LYS A 3 21.85 27.15 -50.12
N SER A 4 22.84 26.31 -50.44
CA SER A 4 22.75 24.87 -50.75
C SER A 4 22.32 23.97 -49.57
N SER A 5 21.62 22.87 -49.85
CA SER A 5 21.47 21.61 -49.08
C SER A 5 20.37 20.78 -49.77
N ASP A 6 20.37 19.45 -49.99
CA ASP A 6 21.21 18.31 -49.60
C ASP A 6 20.90 17.15 -50.58
N GLU A 7 21.91 16.31 -50.85
CA GLU A 7 21.74 14.96 -51.42
C GLU A 7 21.02 14.07 -50.40
N ASN A 8 19.79 13.65 -50.71
CA ASN A 8 19.11 12.58 -49.99
C ASN A 8 19.43 11.23 -50.65
N ILE A 9 20.04 10.34 -49.85
CA ILE A 9 20.30 8.94 -50.15
C ILE A 9 18.95 8.20 -50.21
N GLU A 10 18.41 7.99 -51.42
CA GLU A 10 17.28 7.09 -51.66
C GLU A 10 17.77 5.64 -51.82
N VAL A 11 17.54 4.81 -50.79
CA VAL A 11 17.58 3.34 -50.91
C VAL A 11 16.23 2.79 -50.44
N ALA A 12 15.22 2.88 -51.31
CA ALA A 12 13.93 2.23 -51.10
C ALA A 12 13.93 0.84 -51.74
N CYS A 13 13.56 -0.22 -50.99
CA CYS A 13 13.32 -1.56 -51.54
C CYS A 13 12.02 -1.58 -52.36
N HIS A 14 11.99 -0.94 -53.55
CA HIS A 14 10.92 -1.13 -54.53
C HIS A 14 11.25 -2.31 -55.44
N GLY A 15 10.45 -3.38 -55.34
CA GLY A 15 10.59 -4.59 -56.15
C GLY A 15 10.07 -4.41 -57.59
N SER A 16 10.77 -5.04 -58.54
CA SER A 16 10.45 -5.15 -59.96
C SER A 16 9.29 -6.11 -60.27
N ASN A 17 8.61 -5.88 -61.41
CA ASN A 17 7.44 -6.60 -61.95
C ASN A 17 7.55 -8.16 -62.01
N PRO A 18 6.44 -8.91 -61.80
CA PRO A 18 6.43 -10.38 -61.84
C PRO A 18 6.31 -10.97 -63.27
N GLN A 19 7.12 -11.98 -63.59
CA GLN A 19 6.94 -12.89 -64.76
C GLN A 19 6.31 -14.22 -64.30
N GLY A 20 5.32 -14.77 -65.01
CA GLY A 20 4.48 -15.94 -64.66
C GLY A 20 5.18 -17.25 -64.20
N ILE A 21 4.46 -18.12 -63.48
CA ILE A 21 4.93 -19.39 -62.87
C ILE A 21 4.95 -20.53 -63.90
N VAL A 22 5.96 -21.41 -63.86
CA VAL A 22 6.04 -22.65 -64.67
C VAL A 22 5.76 -23.87 -63.76
N ALA A 23 4.94 -24.83 -64.20
CA ALA A 23 4.49 -26.01 -63.43
C ALA A 23 5.56 -26.84 -62.66
N PRO A 24 6.82 -26.98 -63.11
CA PRO A 24 7.87 -27.71 -62.38
C PRO A 24 8.26 -27.10 -61.03
N GLU A 25 8.00 -25.81 -60.82
CA GLU A 25 8.34 -25.10 -59.57
C GLU A 25 7.37 -25.43 -58.42
N ILE A 26 6.12 -25.79 -58.72
CA ILE A 26 5.09 -26.10 -57.72
C ILE A 26 5.35 -27.45 -57.02
N ASP A 27 5.75 -28.47 -57.78
CA ASP A 27 6.06 -29.81 -57.23
C ASP A 27 7.31 -29.78 -56.35
N ALA A 28 8.34 -29.02 -56.74
CA ALA A 28 9.57 -28.87 -55.97
C ALA A 28 9.32 -28.26 -54.58
N THR A 29 8.41 -27.31 -54.47
CA THR A 29 8.05 -26.64 -53.20
C THR A 29 7.19 -27.51 -52.30
N ARG A 30 6.33 -28.36 -52.88
CA ARG A 30 5.57 -29.36 -52.13
C ARG A 30 6.49 -30.42 -51.51
N ASP A 31 7.42 -30.94 -52.29
CA ASP A 31 8.38 -31.96 -51.82
C ASP A 31 9.31 -31.41 -50.73
N LEU A 32 9.66 -30.12 -50.81
CA LEU A 32 10.43 -29.41 -49.78
C LEU A 32 9.67 -29.29 -48.46
N THR A 33 8.38 -28.95 -48.54
CA THR A 33 7.50 -28.81 -47.38
C THR A 33 7.28 -30.16 -46.68
N VAL A 34 7.16 -31.25 -47.45
CA VAL A 34 7.06 -32.62 -46.90
C VAL A 34 8.38 -33.03 -46.25
N ALA A 35 9.51 -32.80 -46.91
CA ALA A 35 10.84 -33.12 -46.38
C ALA A 35 11.18 -32.34 -45.10
N GLU A 36 10.73 -31.09 -44.97
CA GLU A 36 10.85 -30.32 -43.74
C GLU A 36 9.98 -30.90 -42.61
N HIS A 37 8.74 -31.32 -42.89
CA HIS A 37 7.87 -31.91 -41.87
C HIS A 37 8.31 -33.30 -41.40
N GLU A 38 9.00 -34.07 -42.25
CA GLU A 38 9.56 -35.39 -41.90
C GLU A 38 10.91 -35.30 -41.16
N LEU A 39 11.49 -34.10 -41.04
CA LEU A 39 12.79 -33.88 -40.41
C LEU A 39 12.67 -33.97 -38.88
N GLY A 40 13.30 -34.96 -38.26
CA GLY A 40 13.35 -35.07 -36.79
C GLY A 40 14.18 -33.96 -36.12
N PHE A 41 13.80 -33.57 -34.89
CA PHE A 41 14.44 -32.47 -34.13
C PHE A 41 15.98 -32.53 -34.11
N TRP A 42 16.56 -33.66 -33.72
CA TRP A 42 18.02 -33.81 -33.62
C TRP A 42 18.73 -33.79 -34.98
N ALA A 43 18.05 -34.22 -36.05
CA ALA A 43 18.56 -34.10 -37.41
C ALA A 43 18.57 -32.62 -37.85
N ALA A 44 17.49 -31.89 -37.54
CA ALA A 44 17.39 -30.46 -37.81
C ALA A 44 18.47 -29.64 -37.09
N VAL A 45 18.72 -29.90 -35.80
CA VAL A 45 19.79 -29.20 -35.04
C VAL A 45 21.18 -29.45 -35.64
N ARG A 46 21.47 -30.67 -36.13
CA ARG A 46 22.76 -30.99 -36.77
C ARG A 46 22.93 -30.35 -38.15
N MET A 47 21.81 -30.10 -38.83
CA MET A 47 21.75 -29.46 -40.15
C MET A 47 21.84 -27.93 -40.05
N TYR A 48 21.28 -27.32 -39.00
CA TYR A 48 21.19 -25.87 -38.79
C TYR A 48 21.80 -25.36 -37.47
N PRO A 49 23.01 -25.81 -37.04
CA PRO A 49 23.56 -25.44 -35.73
C PRO A 49 23.88 -23.94 -35.63
N LYS A 50 24.28 -23.32 -36.76
CA LYS A 50 24.59 -21.88 -36.82
C LYS A 50 23.33 -21.03 -36.77
N ALA A 51 22.25 -21.45 -37.45
CA ALA A 51 20.96 -20.78 -37.36
C ALA A 51 20.41 -20.79 -35.93
N THR A 52 20.47 -21.93 -35.25
CA THR A 52 20.12 -22.04 -33.82
C THR A 52 20.96 -21.10 -32.96
N PHE A 53 22.28 -21.09 -33.14
CA PHE A 53 23.17 -20.19 -32.41
C PHE A 53 22.79 -18.71 -32.61
N TRP A 54 22.62 -18.26 -33.86
CA TRP A 54 22.30 -16.86 -34.17
C TRP A 54 20.90 -16.46 -33.69
N ALA A 55 19.92 -17.35 -33.77
CA ALA A 55 18.59 -17.11 -33.22
C ALA A 55 18.65 -16.92 -31.69
N MET A 56 19.39 -17.77 -30.97
CA MET A 56 19.62 -17.63 -29.53
C MET A 56 20.42 -16.37 -29.19
N PHE A 57 21.40 -16.01 -30.02
CA PHE A 57 22.19 -14.79 -29.86
C PHE A 57 21.31 -13.53 -29.94
N PHE A 58 20.37 -13.47 -30.89
CA PHE A 58 19.42 -12.35 -30.99
C PHE A 58 18.46 -12.32 -29.78
N CYS A 59 18.19 -13.46 -29.14
CA CYS A 59 17.38 -13.49 -27.91
C CYS A 59 18.10 -12.86 -26.70
N ILE A 60 19.42 -12.66 -26.72
CA ILE A 60 20.14 -11.92 -25.66
C ILE A 60 19.56 -10.51 -25.49
N ALA A 61 19.04 -9.92 -26.57
CA ALA A 61 18.40 -8.61 -26.51
C ALA A 61 17.15 -8.60 -25.60
N VAL A 62 16.44 -9.73 -25.54
CA VAL A 62 15.24 -9.92 -24.72
C VAL A 62 15.60 -10.19 -23.25
N VAL A 63 16.80 -10.69 -22.97
CA VAL A 63 17.33 -10.77 -21.58
C VAL A 63 17.32 -9.39 -20.93
N MET A 64 17.65 -8.34 -21.69
CA MET A 64 17.62 -6.97 -21.17
C MET A 64 16.20 -6.51 -20.84
N ALA A 65 15.21 -6.84 -21.67
CA ALA A 65 13.81 -6.51 -21.41
C ALA A 65 13.26 -7.21 -20.14
N GLY A 66 13.67 -8.45 -19.88
CA GLY A 66 13.33 -9.17 -18.65
C GLY A 66 14.09 -8.66 -17.42
N PHE A 67 15.35 -8.26 -17.60
CA PHE A 67 16.20 -7.76 -16.52
C PHE A 67 15.74 -6.41 -16.00
N ASP A 68 15.52 -5.44 -16.90
CA ASP A 68 15.13 -4.07 -16.55
C ASP A 68 13.80 -4.03 -15.79
N GLY A 69 12.78 -4.73 -16.32
CA GLY A 69 11.48 -4.83 -15.64
C GLY A 69 11.55 -5.48 -14.26
N GLN A 70 12.49 -6.43 -14.04
CA GLN A 70 12.68 -7.07 -12.73
C GLN A 70 13.41 -6.16 -11.74
N ILE A 71 14.49 -5.50 -12.14
CA ILE A 71 15.31 -4.74 -11.17
C ILE A 71 14.53 -3.56 -10.58
N ILE A 72 13.67 -2.90 -11.36
CA ILE A 72 12.93 -1.72 -10.89
C ILE A 72 11.97 -2.06 -9.77
N THR A 73 11.23 -3.16 -9.90
CA THR A 73 10.32 -3.59 -8.83
C THR A 73 11.10 -4.07 -7.60
N SER A 74 12.24 -4.75 -7.79
CA SER A 74 13.11 -5.17 -6.69
C SER A 74 13.77 -3.99 -5.96
N PHE A 75 14.01 -2.85 -6.62
CA PHE A 75 14.62 -1.66 -6.01
C PHE A 75 13.75 -0.98 -4.97
N TYR A 76 12.42 -1.14 -5.04
CA TYR A 76 11.52 -0.57 -4.04
C TYR A 76 11.77 -1.12 -2.63
N ALA A 77 12.37 -2.30 -2.53
CA ALA A 77 12.72 -2.94 -1.28
C ALA A 77 14.20 -2.72 -0.86
N LEU A 78 15.05 -2.13 -1.71
CA LEU A 78 16.46 -1.85 -1.37
C LEU A 78 16.58 -0.63 -0.43
N PRO A 79 17.19 -0.77 0.77
CA PRO A 79 17.32 0.35 1.71
C PRO A 79 18.07 1.56 1.15
N ALA A 80 19.14 1.33 0.38
CA ALA A 80 19.92 2.41 -0.25
C ALA A 80 19.14 3.19 -1.33
N PHE A 81 18.24 2.51 -2.05
CA PHE A 81 17.41 3.13 -3.08
C PHE A 81 16.31 3.98 -2.43
N GLN A 82 15.67 3.43 -1.40
CA GLN A 82 14.74 4.14 -0.53
C GLN A 82 15.37 5.40 0.07
N LEU A 83 16.58 5.32 0.63
CA LEU A 83 17.27 6.49 1.20
C LEU A 83 17.56 7.61 0.18
N LYS A 84 17.73 7.26 -1.11
CA LYS A 84 18.08 8.22 -2.17
C LYS A 84 16.86 8.86 -2.83
N TYR A 85 15.85 8.05 -3.14
CA TYR A 85 14.70 8.44 -3.97
C TYR A 85 13.37 8.39 -3.21
N GLY A 86 13.38 7.90 -1.96
CA GLY A 86 12.21 7.82 -1.10
C GLY A 86 12.04 9.03 -0.19
N ASP A 87 10.79 9.22 0.21
CA ASP A 87 10.42 10.22 1.19
C ASP A 87 10.61 9.66 2.61
N ARG A 88 10.89 10.55 3.56
CA ARG A 88 11.11 10.16 4.95
C ARG A 88 9.77 9.82 5.60
N ILE A 89 9.58 8.55 5.95
CA ILE A 89 8.42 8.04 6.68
C ILE A 89 8.84 7.71 8.10
N VAL A 90 8.23 8.36 9.08
CA VAL A 90 8.45 8.04 10.49
C VAL A 90 7.41 7.00 10.87
N LYS A 91 7.85 5.78 11.18
CA LYS A 91 6.97 4.72 11.67
C LYS A 91 6.55 4.99 13.12
N ALA A 92 5.44 4.38 13.52
CA ALA A 92 4.85 4.55 14.86
C ALA A 92 5.82 4.17 16.02
N ASP A 93 6.84 3.34 15.76
CA ASP A 93 7.90 2.95 16.71
C ASP A 93 9.06 3.97 16.81
N GLY A 94 8.96 5.11 16.11
CA GLY A 94 10.01 6.13 16.03
C GLY A 94 11.15 5.78 15.07
N THR A 95 11.11 4.62 14.41
CA THR A 95 12.09 4.27 13.38
C THR A 95 11.82 5.05 12.11
N VAL A 96 12.88 5.66 11.58
CA VAL A 96 12.82 6.38 10.31
C VAL A 96 13.01 5.36 9.20
N LYS A 97 11.96 5.09 8.43
CA LYS A 97 12.03 4.33 7.17
C LYS A 97 11.91 5.30 6.00
N TYR A 98 12.65 5.05 4.94
CA TYR A 98 12.47 5.77 3.70
C TYR A 98 11.67 4.88 2.76
N GLU A 99 10.67 5.42 2.07
CA GLU A 99 9.93 4.67 1.06
C GLU A 99 9.66 5.54 -0.16
N VAL A 100 9.71 4.94 -1.34
CA VAL A 100 9.41 5.65 -2.59
C VAL A 100 7.91 5.90 -2.63
N ALA A 101 7.48 7.16 -2.83
CA ALA A 101 6.06 7.49 -2.89
C ALA A 101 5.31 6.62 -3.90
N ALA A 102 4.08 6.22 -3.56
CA ALA A 102 3.27 5.31 -4.39
C ALA A 102 3.12 5.80 -5.84
N ALA A 103 2.95 7.11 -6.05
CA ALA A 103 2.87 7.71 -7.39
C ALA A 103 4.16 7.48 -8.21
N TRP A 104 5.34 7.53 -7.56
CA TRP A 104 6.61 7.26 -8.22
C TRP A 104 6.86 5.76 -8.44
N GLN A 105 6.43 4.89 -7.54
CA GLN A 105 6.47 3.44 -7.76
C GLN A 105 5.62 3.04 -8.97
N THR A 106 4.42 3.60 -9.09
CA THR A 106 3.55 3.42 -10.27
C THR A 106 4.20 4.00 -11.53
N GLY A 107 4.73 5.23 -11.47
CA GLY A 107 5.37 5.88 -12.61
C GLY A 107 6.61 5.14 -13.14
N LEU A 108 7.50 4.72 -12.24
CA LEU A 108 8.69 3.93 -12.59
C LEU A 108 8.30 2.54 -13.12
N GLY A 109 7.34 1.87 -12.48
CA GLY A 109 6.86 0.55 -12.93
C GLY A 109 6.13 0.59 -14.28
N MET A 110 5.45 1.70 -14.60
CA MET A 110 4.79 1.88 -15.90
C MET A 110 5.71 2.43 -17.00
N GLY A 111 6.88 2.96 -16.65
CA GLY A 111 7.78 3.60 -17.62
C GLY A 111 8.17 2.65 -18.75
N ASN A 112 8.70 1.48 -18.38
CA ASN A 112 9.08 0.43 -19.31
C ASN A 112 7.91 0.00 -20.25
N PRO A 113 6.73 -0.44 -19.76
CA PRO A 113 5.65 -0.87 -20.65
C PRO A 113 5.06 0.26 -21.51
N ILE A 114 5.03 1.52 -21.03
CA ILE A 114 4.64 2.67 -21.88
C ILE A 114 5.60 2.81 -23.07
N GLY A 115 6.91 2.77 -22.80
CA GLY A 115 7.92 2.81 -23.85
C GLY A 115 7.78 1.63 -24.82
N GLN A 116 7.51 0.42 -24.32
CA GLN A 116 7.36 -0.78 -25.15
C GLN A 116 6.18 -0.70 -26.12
N VAL A 117 5.05 -0.08 -25.75
CA VAL A 117 3.92 0.15 -26.66
C VAL A 117 4.38 0.93 -27.90
N ILE A 118 5.08 2.04 -27.68
CA ILE A 118 5.58 2.90 -28.76
C ILE A 118 6.66 2.17 -29.56
N GLY A 119 7.58 1.49 -28.86
CA GLY A 119 8.70 0.78 -29.45
C GLY A 119 8.27 -0.36 -30.35
N ALA A 120 7.35 -1.21 -29.89
CA ALA A 120 6.85 -2.34 -30.65
C ALA A 120 6.18 -1.90 -31.95
N LEU A 121 5.33 -0.87 -31.91
CA LEU A 121 4.66 -0.32 -33.10
C LEU A 121 5.64 0.40 -34.05
N ALA A 122 6.66 1.08 -33.51
CA ALA A 122 7.66 1.74 -34.33
C ALA A 122 8.65 0.76 -34.98
N CYS A 123 8.89 -0.41 -34.39
CA CYS A 123 9.93 -1.37 -34.80
C CYS A 123 9.74 -1.95 -36.22
N SER A 124 8.50 -2.08 -36.70
CA SER A 124 8.24 -2.69 -38.01
C SER A 124 8.81 -1.88 -39.19
N TYR A 125 8.91 -0.56 -39.05
CA TYR A 125 9.47 0.32 -40.09
C TYR A 125 10.97 0.09 -40.31
N PRO A 126 11.86 0.30 -39.32
CA PRO A 126 13.29 0.10 -39.51
C PRO A 126 13.64 -1.35 -39.85
N LEU A 127 12.87 -2.33 -39.36
CA LEU A 127 13.05 -3.74 -39.77
C LEU A 127 12.91 -3.95 -41.29
N GLN A 128 11.99 -3.24 -41.94
CA GLN A 128 11.81 -3.30 -43.41
C GLN A 128 12.93 -2.59 -44.16
N TYR A 129 13.36 -1.41 -43.70
CA TYR A 129 14.34 -0.59 -44.41
C TYR A 129 15.78 -1.05 -44.18
N PHE A 130 16.15 -1.36 -42.95
CA PHE A 130 17.52 -1.59 -42.53
C PHE A 130 17.85 -3.08 -42.30
N GLY A 131 16.86 -3.95 -42.34
CA GLY A 131 17.02 -5.37 -42.01
C GLY A 131 17.12 -5.61 -40.51
N ARG A 132 17.31 -6.87 -40.10
CA ARG A 132 17.23 -7.27 -38.69
C ARG A 132 18.53 -6.93 -37.96
N ARG A 133 19.68 -7.07 -38.64
CA ARG A 133 21.01 -6.87 -38.04
C ARG A 133 21.28 -5.41 -37.71
N LEU A 134 21.07 -4.50 -38.66
CA LEU A 134 21.37 -3.07 -38.46
C LEU A 134 20.36 -2.43 -37.49
N THR A 135 19.08 -2.80 -37.59
CA THR A 135 18.05 -2.36 -36.64
C THR A 135 18.41 -2.75 -35.20
N LEU A 136 18.87 -3.99 -34.98
CA LEU A 136 19.30 -4.43 -33.65
C LEU A 136 20.54 -3.65 -33.16
N ALA A 137 21.50 -3.37 -34.04
CA ALA A 137 22.69 -2.59 -33.69
C ALA A 137 22.36 -1.15 -33.27
N MET A 138 21.46 -0.47 -34.00
CA MET A 138 20.99 0.87 -33.64
C MET A 138 20.27 0.86 -32.28
N CYS A 139 19.43 -0.14 -32.05
CA CYS A 139 18.73 -0.31 -30.78
C CYS A 139 19.71 -0.53 -29.60
N CYS A 140 20.79 -1.28 -29.81
CA CYS A 140 21.85 -1.47 -28.82
C CYS A 140 22.54 -0.15 -28.46
N VAL A 141 22.87 0.69 -29.45
CA VAL A 141 23.48 2.01 -29.21
C VAL A 141 22.54 2.92 -28.43
N TRP A 142 21.25 2.96 -28.78
CA TRP A 142 20.25 3.72 -28.04
C TRP A 142 20.10 3.22 -26.59
N SER A 143 20.05 1.90 -26.40
CA SER A 143 19.97 1.29 -25.06
C SER A 143 21.15 1.68 -24.19
N ILE A 144 22.38 1.71 -24.73
CA ILE A 144 23.56 2.17 -23.98
C ILE A 144 23.36 3.60 -23.47
N GLY A 145 22.79 4.49 -24.30
CA GLY A 145 22.48 5.87 -23.92
C GLY A 145 21.34 5.99 -22.90
N PHE A 146 20.32 5.15 -22.99
CA PHE A 146 19.20 5.17 -22.03
C PHE A 146 19.60 4.59 -20.67
N VAL A 147 20.37 3.50 -20.65
CA VAL A 147 20.98 2.96 -19.42
C VAL A 147 21.92 3.98 -18.78
N PHE A 148 22.64 4.77 -19.57
CA PHE A 148 23.43 5.89 -19.06
C PHE A 148 22.57 6.92 -18.33
N MET A 149 21.39 7.25 -18.87
CA MET A 149 20.44 8.14 -18.20
C MET A 149 19.95 7.55 -16.86
N GLN A 150 19.57 6.26 -16.83
CA GLN A 150 19.14 5.58 -15.60
C GLN A 150 20.28 5.55 -14.54
N PHE A 151 21.49 5.16 -14.94
CA PHE A 151 22.65 5.03 -14.04
C PHE A 151 23.07 6.37 -13.41
N PHE A 152 23.00 7.47 -14.16
CA PHE A 152 23.36 8.80 -13.69
C PHE A 152 22.16 9.64 -13.20
N ALA A 153 20.98 9.03 -13.03
CA ALA A 153 19.79 9.75 -12.61
C ALA A 153 19.96 10.43 -11.24
N THR A 154 19.74 11.74 -11.17
CA THR A 154 19.83 12.50 -9.90
C THR A 154 18.47 12.73 -9.23
N SER A 155 17.37 12.46 -9.93
CA SER A 155 15.99 12.59 -9.45
C SER A 155 15.13 11.41 -9.93
N THR A 156 14.02 11.15 -9.23
CA THR A 156 13.00 10.15 -9.63
C THR A 156 12.41 10.46 -11.01
N ALA A 157 12.22 11.75 -11.33
CA ALA A 157 11.73 12.18 -12.64
C ALA A 157 12.70 11.81 -13.77
N MET A 158 14.01 12.01 -13.58
CA MET A 158 15.02 11.63 -14.57
C MET A 158 15.09 10.10 -14.72
N LEU A 159 14.95 9.37 -13.63
CA LEU A 159 14.91 7.91 -13.66
C LEU A 159 13.68 7.40 -14.43
N CYS A 160 12.50 7.95 -14.15
CA CYS A 160 11.25 7.65 -14.87
C CYS A 160 11.34 7.98 -16.36
N ALA A 161 11.94 9.11 -16.72
CA ALA A 161 12.20 9.43 -18.12
C ALA A 161 13.10 8.37 -18.77
N GLY A 162 14.15 7.93 -18.06
CA GLY A 162 15.04 6.83 -18.44
C GLY A 162 14.30 5.52 -18.69
N GLU A 163 13.38 5.14 -17.80
CA GLU A 163 12.52 3.95 -17.95
C GLU A 163 11.64 4.02 -19.21
N VAL A 164 11.01 5.17 -19.46
CA VAL A 164 10.14 5.35 -20.64
C VAL A 164 10.93 5.25 -21.94
N VAL A 165 12.08 5.93 -22.03
CA VAL A 165 12.90 5.87 -23.24
C VAL A 165 13.63 4.53 -23.39
N GLY A 166 14.02 3.89 -22.29
CA GLY A 166 14.53 2.52 -22.27
C GLY A 166 13.50 1.51 -22.80
N GLY A 167 12.24 1.64 -22.34
CA GLY A 167 11.09 0.88 -22.82
C GLY A 167 10.93 0.90 -24.34
N LEU A 168 11.22 2.03 -25.00
CA LEU A 168 11.21 2.13 -26.46
C LEU A 168 12.16 1.10 -27.11
N ALA A 169 13.39 1.01 -26.60
CA ALA A 169 14.40 0.07 -27.09
C ALA A 169 14.02 -1.39 -26.76
N TYR A 170 13.45 -1.63 -25.59
CA TYR A 170 13.01 -2.98 -25.20
C TYR A 170 11.85 -3.47 -26.07
N GLY A 171 10.91 -2.60 -26.45
CA GLY A 171 9.85 -2.92 -27.40
C GLY A 171 10.39 -3.35 -28.77
N PHE A 172 11.50 -2.76 -29.22
CA PHE A 172 12.18 -3.21 -30.43
C PHE A 172 12.76 -4.62 -30.27
N TYR A 173 13.44 -4.93 -29.17
CA TYR A 173 14.06 -6.25 -28.96
C TYR A 173 13.04 -7.39 -28.97
N VAL A 174 11.90 -7.17 -28.32
CA VAL A 174 10.81 -8.17 -28.21
C VAL A 174 10.15 -8.46 -29.57
N VAL A 175 10.24 -7.53 -30.52
CA VAL A 175 9.78 -7.75 -31.91
C VAL A 175 10.89 -8.35 -32.79
N ILE A 176 12.13 -7.86 -32.67
CA ILE A 176 13.26 -8.28 -33.54
C ILE A 176 13.62 -9.75 -33.31
N ALA A 177 13.75 -10.19 -32.07
CA ALA A 177 14.22 -11.53 -31.73
C ALA A 177 13.34 -12.66 -32.31
N PRO A 178 12.01 -12.69 -32.07
CA PRO A 178 11.15 -13.72 -32.66
C PRO A 178 11.07 -13.61 -34.19
N THR A 179 11.11 -12.39 -34.74
CA THR A 179 11.08 -12.16 -36.19
C THR A 179 12.30 -12.81 -36.85
N TYR A 180 13.50 -12.49 -36.36
CA TYR A 180 14.75 -13.06 -36.87
C TYR A 180 14.79 -14.58 -36.71
N ALA A 181 14.46 -15.10 -35.54
CA ALA A 181 14.41 -16.54 -35.28
C ALA A 181 13.49 -17.28 -36.27
N SER A 182 12.32 -16.70 -36.58
CA SER A 182 11.35 -17.31 -37.52
C SER A 182 11.82 -17.32 -38.98
N GLU A 183 12.71 -16.40 -39.36
CA GLU A 183 13.18 -16.21 -40.74
C GLU A 183 14.48 -16.94 -41.05
N VAL A 184 15.28 -17.26 -40.03
CA VAL A 184 16.56 -17.96 -40.20
C VAL A 184 16.49 -19.45 -39.91
N CYS A 185 15.42 -19.91 -39.25
CA CYS A 185 15.31 -21.28 -38.76
C CYS A 185 14.29 -22.11 -39.55
N PRO A 186 14.56 -23.43 -39.75
CA PRO A 186 13.61 -24.33 -40.39
C PRO A 186 12.35 -24.50 -39.54
N VAL A 187 11.24 -24.87 -40.18
CA VAL A 187 9.90 -24.99 -39.55
C VAL A 187 9.93 -25.86 -38.29
N VAL A 188 10.67 -26.98 -38.30
CA VAL A 188 10.76 -27.93 -37.18
C VAL A 188 11.40 -27.33 -35.92
N LEU A 189 12.38 -26.44 -36.07
CA LEU A 189 13.07 -25.82 -34.94
C LEU A 189 12.39 -24.55 -34.45
N ARG A 190 11.46 -24.00 -35.24
CA ARG A 190 10.82 -22.71 -34.99
C ARG A 190 10.17 -22.67 -33.61
N GLY A 191 9.40 -23.68 -33.24
CA GLY A 191 8.74 -23.74 -31.92
C GLY A 191 9.70 -23.72 -30.72
N PHE A 192 10.92 -24.25 -30.83
CA PHE A 192 11.90 -24.19 -29.74
C PHE A 192 12.57 -22.83 -29.66
N LEU A 193 12.91 -22.27 -30.80
CA LEU A 193 13.67 -21.02 -30.88
C LEU A 193 12.78 -19.82 -30.59
N THR A 194 11.50 -19.88 -30.94
CA THR A 194 10.54 -18.85 -30.53
C THR A 194 10.14 -19.01 -29.07
N ALA A 195 10.05 -20.23 -28.52
CA ALA A 195 9.96 -20.44 -27.07
C ALA A 195 11.20 -19.94 -26.31
N SER A 196 12.37 -19.89 -26.96
CA SER A 196 13.61 -19.36 -26.35
C SER A 196 13.57 -17.85 -26.12
N VAL A 197 12.63 -17.13 -26.77
CA VAL A 197 12.33 -15.73 -26.44
C VAL A 197 11.80 -15.62 -25.00
N ASN A 198 10.90 -16.53 -24.59
CA ASN A 198 10.45 -16.61 -23.20
C ASN A 198 11.61 -16.94 -22.26
N LEU A 199 12.46 -17.90 -22.65
CA LEU A 199 13.64 -18.27 -21.86
C LEU A 199 14.56 -17.06 -21.64
N ALA A 200 14.75 -16.20 -22.65
CA ALA A 200 15.54 -14.98 -22.51
C ALA A 200 14.92 -14.00 -21.50
N PHE A 201 13.61 -13.76 -21.54
CA PHE A 201 12.92 -12.97 -20.51
C PHE A 201 13.18 -13.51 -19.10
N VAL A 202 13.03 -14.82 -18.93
CA VAL A 202 13.18 -15.49 -17.64
C VAL A 202 14.64 -15.47 -17.16
N ILE A 203 15.62 -15.62 -18.05
CA ILE A 203 17.02 -15.42 -17.72
C ILE A 203 17.26 -13.98 -17.24
N GLY A 204 16.67 -12.99 -17.92
CA GLY A 204 16.74 -11.59 -17.51
C GLY A 204 16.19 -11.37 -16.11
N GLN A 205 14.98 -11.87 -15.83
CA GLN A 205 14.34 -11.82 -14.52
C GLN A 205 15.19 -12.50 -13.45
N PHE A 206 15.69 -13.70 -13.73
CA PHE A 206 16.50 -14.46 -12.77
C PHE A 206 17.82 -13.75 -12.43
N ILE A 207 18.54 -13.21 -13.43
CA ILE A 207 19.76 -12.45 -13.20
C ILE A 207 19.45 -11.12 -12.48
N GLY A 208 18.36 -10.44 -12.85
CA GLY A 208 17.92 -9.19 -12.21
C GLY A 208 17.61 -9.39 -10.72
N GLN A 209 16.83 -10.42 -10.40
CA GLN A 209 16.52 -10.79 -9.02
C GLN A 209 17.76 -11.23 -8.24
N GLY A 210 18.66 -11.99 -8.87
CA GLY A 210 19.95 -12.35 -8.29
C GLY A 210 20.86 -11.15 -8.02
N CYS A 211 20.86 -10.15 -8.91
CA CYS A 211 21.58 -8.89 -8.69
C CYS A 211 21.00 -8.13 -7.52
N ALA A 212 19.67 -8.00 -7.42
CA ALA A 212 19.00 -7.33 -6.31
C ALA A 212 19.28 -8.01 -4.97
N ALA A 213 19.17 -9.34 -4.90
CA ALA A 213 19.50 -10.12 -3.70
C ALA A 213 21.00 -9.97 -3.33
N GLY A 214 21.89 -10.01 -4.32
CA GLY A 214 23.34 -9.87 -4.09
C GLY A 214 23.77 -8.50 -3.56
N VAL A 215 22.96 -7.46 -3.73
CA VAL A 215 23.25 -6.09 -3.28
C VAL A 215 22.32 -5.61 -2.15
N GLU A 216 21.39 -6.43 -1.69
CA GLU A 216 20.37 -6.08 -0.68
C GLU A 216 20.99 -5.51 0.62
N SER A 217 22.06 -6.13 1.09
CA SER A 217 22.78 -5.72 2.31
C SER A 217 23.63 -4.44 2.14
N ARG A 218 23.73 -3.89 0.92
CA ARG A 218 24.53 -2.69 0.66
C ARG A 218 23.73 -1.42 0.91
N LEU A 219 24.34 -0.47 1.62
CA LEU A 219 23.73 0.83 1.95
C LEU A 219 24.28 2.00 1.11
N ASP A 220 25.23 1.75 0.21
CA ASP A 220 25.83 2.76 -0.66
C ASP A 220 25.10 2.89 -2.01
N GLN A 221 25.42 3.95 -2.77
CA GLN A 221 24.82 4.17 -4.10
C GLN A 221 25.03 3.01 -5.09
N TRP A 222 26.01 2.13 -4.83
CA TRP A 222 26.26 0.95 -5.66
C TRP A 222 25.20 -0.13 -5.52
N ALA A 223 24.37 -0.10 -4.48
CA ALA A 223 23.23 -1.01 -4.32
C ALA A 223 22.28 -0.97 -5.54
N TYR A 224 21.99 0.22 -6.08
CA TYR A 224 21.13 0.36 -7.27
C TYR A 224 21.91 0.69 -8.54
N LYS A 225 23.10 1.30 -8.45
CA LYS A 225 23.95 1.57 -9.63
C LYS A 225 24.58 0.32 -10.22
N ALA A 226 24.97 -0.66 -9.40
CA ALA A 226 25.60 -1.87 -9.92
C ALA A 226 24.65 -2.68 -10.81
N PRO A 227 23.39 -2.95 -10.43
CA PRO A 227 22.46 -3.65 -11.33
C PRO A 227 22.16 -2.85 -12.61
N PHE A 228 22.05 -1.51 -12.57
CA PHE A 228 21.99 -0.70 -13.80
C PHE A 228 23.24 -0.87 -14.67
N ALA A 229 24.43 -0.92 -14.07
CA ALA A 229 25.67 -1.10 -14.84
C ALA A 229 25.75 -2.47 -15.54
N VAL A 230 25.19 -3.52 -14.92
CA VAL A 230 25.11 -4.86 -15.52
C VAL A 230 24.30 -4.83 -16.82
N GLN A 231 23.31 -3.94 -16.96
CA GLN A 231 22.55 -3.82 -18.20
C GLN A 231 23.42 -3.52 -19.43
N TRP A 232 24.55 -2.83 -19.29
CA TRP A 232 25.46 -2.55 -20.42
C TRP A 232 26.11 -3.80 -21.01
N VAL A 233 26.17 -4.90 -20.27
CA VAL A 233 26.79 -6.16 -20.75
C VAL A 233 26.10 -6.66 -22.01
N TRP A 234 24.77 -6.65 -22.04
CA TRP A 234 23.98 -7.21 -23.15
C TRP A 234 24.16 -6.48 -24.49
N PRO A 235 23.96 -5.14 -24.59
CA PRO A 235 24.15 -4.42 -25.85
C PRO A 235 25.62 -4.45 -26.31
N VAL A 236 26.60 -4.48 -25.40
CA VAL A 236 28.02 -4.59 -25.76
C VAL A 236 28.33 -5.97 -26.37
N VAL A 237 27.85 -7.05 -25.74
CA VAL A 237 28.01 -8.41 -26.28
C VAL A 237 27.31 -8.55 -27.63
N LEU A 238 26.10 -7.98 -27.77
CA LEU A 238 25.37 -7.96 -29.02
C LEU A 238 26.12 -7.21 -30.11
N LEU A 239 26.59 -5.98 -29.85
CA LEU A 239 27.37 -5.19 -30.82
C LEU A 239 28.65 -5.90 -31.26
N ALA A 240 29.35 -6.54 -30.33
CA ALA A 240 30.57 -7.31 -30.64
C ALA A 240 30.28 -8.51 -31.57
N GLY A 241 29.17 -9.21 -31.36
CA GLY A 241 28.80 -10.38 -32.16
C GLY A 241 28.03 -10.06 -33.46
N LEU A 242 27.31 -8.93 -33.53
CA LEU A 242 26.42 -8.58 -34.64
C LEU A 242 27.15 -8.44 -35.98
N GLY A 243 28.42 -8.01 -35.98
CA GLY A 243 29.23 -7.96 -37.19
C GLY A 243 29.35 -9.31 -37.90
N PHE A 244 29.27 -10.41 -37.14
CA PHE A 244 29.39 -11.78 -37.61
C PHE A 244 28.04 -12.46 -37.89
N ALA A 245 26.93 -11.85 -37.49
CA ALA A 245 25.60 -12.40 -37.73
C ALA A 245 25.21 -12.29 -39.22
N PRO A 246 24.66 -13.36 -39.82
CA PRO A 246 24.06 -13.31 -41.15
C PRO A 246 22.72 -12.54 -41.09
N GLU A 247 22.40 -11.81 -42.15
CA GLU A 247 21.11 -11.11 -42.28
C GLU A 247 20.00 -12.09 -42.72
N SER A 248 18.74 -11.77 -42.42
CA SER A 248 17.59 -12.60 -42.77
C SER A 248 17.53 -12.93 -44.28
N PRO A 249 17.49 -14.22 -44.68
CA PRO A 249 17.31 -14.63 -46.07
C PRO A 249 16.00 -14.10 -46.68
N TYR A 250 14.91 -14.11 -45.90
CA TYR A 250 13.61 -13.59 -46.32
C TYR A 250 13.68 -12.09 -46.63
N TRP A 251 14.34 -11.31 -45.77
CA TRP A 251 14.50 -9.88 -46.00
C TRP A 251 15.36 -9.59 -47.25
N LEU A 252 16.46 -10.34 -47.44
CA LEU A 252 17.34 -10.19 -48.60
C LEU A 252 16.62 -10.50 -49.92
N VAL A 253 15.81 -11.57 -49.96
CA VAL A 253 14.95 -11.88 -51.13
C VAL A 253 13.94 -10.76 -51.38
N ARG A 254 13.31 -10.22 -50.33
CA ARG A 254 12.33 -9.13 -50.46
C ARG A 254 12.92 -7.85 -51.05
N CYS A 255 14.16 -7.52 -50.67
CA CYS A 255 14.91 -6.39 -51.23
C CYS A 255 15.61 -6.73 -52.57
N GLY A 256 15.33 -7.88 -53.19
CA GLY A 256 15.85 -8.26 -54.51
C GLY A 256 17.32 -8.72 -54.50
N ARG A 257 17.93 -8.94 -53.33
CA ARG A 257 19.34 -9.30 -53.15
C ARG A 257 19.53 -10.81 -53.04
N LYS A 258 19.18 -11.54 -54.10
CA LYS A 258 19.18 -13.02 -54.14
C LYS A 258 20.55 -13.64 -53.83
N ASP A 259 21.63 -13.10 -54.39
CA ASP A 259 22.99 -13.62 -54.16
C ASP A 259 23.43 -13.50 -52.70
N ASP A 260 23.01 -12.43 -52.03
CA ASP A 260 23.30 -12.25 -50.61
C ASP A 260 22.41 -13.15 -49.74
N ALA A 261 21.16 -13.40 -50.15
CA ALA A 261 20.29 -14.37 -49.49
C ALA A 261 20.90 -15.78 -49.52
N ARG A 262 21.47 -16.18 -50.67
CA ARG A 262 22.21 -17.44 -50.84
C ARG A 262 23.42 -17.54 -49.89
N LYS A 263 24.24 -16.47 -49.82
CA LYS A 263 25.39 -16.41 -48.89
C LYS A 263 24.94 -16.49 -47.43
N SER A 264 23.80 -15.87 -47.10
CA SER A 264 23.22 -15.94 -45.76
C SER A 264 22.82 -17.37 -45.39
N LEU A 265 22.08 -18.06 -46.27
CA LEU A 265 21.69 -19.47 -46.07
C LEU A 265 22.91 -20.38 -45.86
N LEU A 266 23.97 -20.23 -46.67
CA LEU A 266 25.23 -20.99 -46.49
C LEU A 266 25.91 -20.74 -45.13
N ARG A 267 25.75 -19.55 -44.55
CA ARG A 267 26.27 -19.21 -43.22
C ARG A 267 25.38 -19.72 -42.09
N LEU A 268 24.11 -19.99 -42.37
CA LEU A 268 23.14 -20.52 -41.41
C LEU A 268 23.14 -22.06 -41.34
N THR A 269 23.61 -22.73 -42.39
CA THR A 269 23.65 -24.20 -42.47
C THR A 269 25.00 -24.82 -42.07
N SER A 270 24.95 -26.12 -41.79
CA SER A 270 26.11 -26.96 -41.51
C SER A 270 26.86 -27.30 -42.81
N ALA A 271 28.19 -27.16 -42.79
CA ALA A 271 29.03 -27.59 -43.92
C ALA A 271 29.07 -29.13 -44.07
N LYS A 272 28.81 -29.88 -42.99
CA LYS A 272 28.90 -31.35 -42.95
C LYS A 272 27.60 -32.04 -43.33
N HIS A 273 26.47 -31.44 -43.00
CA HIS A 273 25.13 -31.95 -43.29
C HIS A 273 24.35 -30.85 -44.01
N ASN A 274 24.81 -30.44 -45.19
CA ASN A 274 24.27 -29.26 -45.87
C ASN A 274 22.95 -29.60 -46.57
N PRO A 275 21.84 -28.88 -46.29
CA PRO A 275 20.64 -28.99 -47.09
C PRO A 275 20.85 -28.39 -48.48
N ASP A 276 19.93 -28.69 -49.39
CA ASP A 276 19.93 -28.11 -50.74
C ASP A 276 19.53 -26.63 -50.67
N ILE A 277 20.54 -25.75 -50.69
CA ILE A 277 20.38 -24.29 -50.53
C ILE A 277 19.59 -23.69 -51.68
N GLU A 278 19.75 -24.20 -52.91
CA GLU A 278 19.03 -23.68 -54.08
C GLU A 278 17.54 -23.98 -53.95
N LYS A 279 17.20 -25.20 -53.53
CA LYS A 279 15.81 -25.56 -53.24
C LYS A 279 15.20 -24.68 -52.15
N ILE A 280 15.91 -24.44 -51.05
CA ILE A 280 15.42 -23.56 -49.97
C ILE A 280 15.21 -22.13 -50.49
N LEU A 281 16.15 -21.59 -51.27
CA LEU A 281 16.03 -20.26 -51.84
C LEU A 281 14.83 -20.14 -52.77
N LEU A 282 14.61 -21.14 -53.65
CA LEU A 282 13.42 -21.21 -54.51
C LEU A 282 12.12 -21.26 -53.69
N GLY A 283 12.10 -22.04 -52.59
CA GLY A 283 10.95 -22.10 -51.69
C GLY A 283 10.62 -20.75 -51.03
N ILE A 284 11.64 -20.00 -50.60
CA ILE A 284 11.46 -18.64 -50.05
C ILE A 284 10.94 -17.68 -51.13
N GLU A 285 11.50 -17.72 -52.35
CA GLU A 285 11.07 -16.88 -53.47
C GLU A 285 9.62 -17.13 -53.88
N GLN A 286 9.23 -18.40 -53.99
CA GLN A 286 7.87 -18.78 -54.33
C GLN A 286 6.89 -18.38 -53.22
N THR A 287 7.28 -18.55 -51.95
CA THR A 287 6.47 -18.09 -50.82
C THR A 287 6.28 -16.58 -50.85
N ASP A 288 7.34 -15.79 -51.01
CA ASP A 288 7.24 -14.32 -51.07
C ASP A 288 6.42 -13.84 -52.27
N ARG A 289 6.55 -14.51 -53.42
CA ARG A 289 5.78 -14.19 -54.63
C ARG A 289 4.30 -14.48 -54.48
N LEU A 290 3.93 -15.68 -54.00
CA LEU A 290 2.53 -16.03 -53.74
C LEU A 290 1.92 -15.05 -52.75
N GLU A 291 2.64 -14.72 -51.67
CA GLU A 291 2.16 -13.75 -50.69
C GLU A 291 2.04 -12.32 -51.27
N ARG A 292 2.87 -11.90 -52.25
CA ARG A 292 2.69 -10.63 -52.99
C ARG A 292 1.43 -10.61 -53.85
N GLU A 293 1.12 -11.73 -54.51
CA GLU A 293 -0.07 -11.85 -55.36
C GLU A 293 -1.38 -11.76 -54.54
N TYR A 294 -1.34 -12.09 -53.25
CA TYR A 294 -2.47 -11.94 -52.32
C TYR A 294 -2.47 -10.62 -51.53
N GLU A 295 -1.31 -9.95 -51.33
CA GLU A 295 -1.14 -8.74 -50.51
C GLU A 295 -0.18 -7.70 -51.15
N ASP A 296 -0.76 -6.75 -51.89
CA ASP A 296 -0.03 -5.64 -52.56
C ASP A 296 0.66 -4.68 -51.56
N SER A 297 0.03 -4.40 -50.42
CA SER A 297 0.58 -3.56 -49.35
C SER A 297 0.79 -4.34 -48.06
N THR A 298 1.77 -3.92 -47.25
CA THR A 298 1.98 -4.46 -45.89
C THR A 298 1.76 -3.37 -44.86
N SER A 299 0.61 -2.68 -44.87
CA SER A 299 0.28 -1.71 -43.82
C SER A 299 -0.16 -2.42 -42.53
N TYR A 300 -0.12 -1.71 -41.39
CA TYR A 300 -0.74 -2.22 -40.16
C TYR A 300 -2.23 -2.54 -40.35
N TRP A 301 -2.89 -1.86 -41.28
CA TRP A 301 -4.31 -2.07 -41.54
C TRP A 301 -4.60 -3.40 -42.26
N ASP A 302 -3.61 -3.97 -42.94
CA ASP A 302 -3.74 -5.26 -43.60
C ASP A 302 -3.78 -6.43 -42.61
N CYS A 303 -3.29 -6.24 -41.37
CA CYS A 303 -3.43 -7.20 -40.27
C CYS A 303 -4.89 -7.45 -39.87
N PHE A 304 -5.81 -6.53 -40.19
CA PHE A 304 -7.21 -6.58 -39.79
C PHE A 304 -8.16 -6.92 -40.96
N LYS A 305 -7.62 -7.37 -42.10
CA LYS A 305 -8.41 -7.73 -43.29
C LYS A 305 -8.47 -9.25 -43.49
N GLY A 306 -9.64 -9.74 -43.89
CA GLY A 306 -9.83 -11.13 -44.32
C GLY A 306 -9.38 -12.17 -43.28
N SER A 307 -8.63 -13.17 -43.73
CA SER A 307 -8.10 -14.24 -42.87
C SER A 307 -7.04 -13.76 -41.87
N ASN A 308 -6.39 -12.61 -42.13
CA ASN A 308 -5.38 -12.05 -41.23
C ASN A 308 -6.01 -11.44 -39.96
N LEU A 309 -7.28 -11.02 -40.01
CA LEU A 309 -8.00 -10.55 -38.82
C LEU A 309 -8.01 -11.62 -37.72
N VAL A 310 -8.39 -12.85 -38.07
CA VAL A 310 -8.45 -13.98 -37.12
C VAL A 310 -7.05 -14.34 -36.62
N ARG A 311 -6.04 -14.31 -37.49
CA ARG A 311 -4.63 -14.56 -37.10
C ARG A 311 -4.13 -13.52 -36.11
N THR A 312 -4.44 -12.25 -36.35
CA THR A 312 -4.08 -11.13 -35.49
C THR A 312 -4.83 -11.19 -34.17
N GLU A 313 -6.14 -11.46 -34.19
CA GLU A 313 -6.97 -11.63 -32.99
C GLU A 313 -6.42 -12.74 -32.09
N ILE A 314 -6.15 -13.93 -32.64
CA ILE A 314 -5.59 -15.04 -31.86
C ILE A 314 -4.23 -14.64 -31.26
N SER A 315 -3.37 -13.99 -32.05
CA SER A 315 -2.05 -13.54 -31.58
C SER A 315 -2.16 -12.52 -30.44
N VAL A 316 -3.07 -11.55 -30.56
CA VAL A 316 -3.35 -10.55 -29.51
C VAL A 316 -3.93 -11.22 -28.26
N MET A 317 -4.91 -12.11 -28.40
CA MET A 317 -5.56 -12.77 -27.27
C MET A 317 -4.61 -13.67 -26.50
N VAL A 318 -3.78 -14.47 -27.19
CA VAL A 318 -2.80 -15.35 -26.54
C VAL A 318 -1.78 -14.51 -25.75
N TYR A 319 -1.34 -13.37 -26.28
CA TYR A 319 -0.44 -12.50 -25.54
C TYR A 319 -1.15 -11.79 -24.37
N LEU A 320 -2.38 -11.32 -24.56
CA LEU A 320 -3.18 -10.66 -23.53
C LEU A 320 -3.51 -11.62 -22.37
N ILE A 321 -3.80 -12.89 -22.67
CA ILE A 321 -4.04 -13.96 -21.68
C ILE A 321 -2.85 -14.11 -20.73
N GLN A 322 -1.61 -13.87 -21.16
CA GLN A 322 -0.48 -13.87 -20.22
C GLN A 322 -0.66 -12.83 -19.12
N VAL A 323 -1.09 -11.61 -19.47
CA VAL A 323 -1.28 -10.50 -18.52
C VAL A 323 -2.45 -10.78 -17.59
N ILE A 324 -3.65 -11.01 -18.16
CA ILE A 324 -4.87 -11.23 -17.35
C ILE A 324 -4.85 -12.58 -16.63
N GLY A 325 -4.05 -13.53 -17.12
CA GLY A 325 -3.86 -14.84 -16.51
C GLY A 325 -2.95 -14.81 -15.28
N GLY A 326 -2.37 -13.66 -14.92
CA GLY A 326 -1.66 -13.45 -13.66
C GLY A 326 -0.15 -13.21 -13.78
N ASN A 327 0.44 -13.15 -14.98
CA ASN A 327 1.89 -12.92 -15.15
C ASN A 327 2.45 -11.73 -14.35
N PRO A 328 1.76 -10.57 -14.23
CA PRO A 328 2.26 -9.46 -13.41
C PRO A 328 2.55 -9.85 -11.95
N LEU A 329 1.87 -10.86 -11.39
CA LEU A 329 2.11 -11.32 -10.02
C LEU A 329 3.53 -11.86 -9.80
N ILE A 330 4.19 -12.38 -10.84
CA ILE A 330 5.58 -12.85 -10.77
C ILE A 330 6.52 -11.68 -10.43
N GLY A 331 6.31 -10.52 -11.04
CA GLY A 331 7.10 -9.32 -10.78
C GLY A 331 6.86 -8.71 -9.38
N TYR A 332 5.70 -9.00 -8.79
CA TYR A 332 5.32 -8.61 -7.43
C TYR A 332 5.43 -9.76 -6.42
N ALA A 333 6.09 -10.87 -6.76
CA ALA A 333 6.08 -12.08 -5.93
C ALA A 333 6.60 -11.83 -4.51
N ASN A 334 7.73 -11.12 -4.37
CA ASN A 334 8.27 -10.73 -3.05
C ASN A 334 7.26 -9.95 -2.22
N TYR A 335 6.64 -8.94 -2.83
CA TYR A 335 5.62 -8.14 -2.17
C TYR A 335 4.41 -8.98 -1.78
N PHE A 336 3.94 -9.88 -2.66
CA PHE A 336 2.87 -10.81 -2.36
C PHE A 336 3.21 -11.75 -1.19
N PHE A 337 4.44 -12.25 -1.10
CA PHE A 337 4.90 -13.09 0.00
C PHE A 337 4.97 -12.34 1.33
N GLU A 338 5.46 -11.09 1.32
CA GLU A 338 5.44 -10.24 2.50
C GLU A 338 4.00 -9.93 2.95
N GLN A 339 3.10 -9.59 2.02
CA GLN A 339 1.68 -9.33 2.32
C GLN A 339 0.96 -10.58 2.83
N ALA A 340 1.35 -11.77 2.35
CA ALA A 340 0.85 -13.04 2.88
C ALA A 340 1.30 -13.32 4.33
N GLY A 341 2.30 -12.60 4.84
CA GLY A 341 2.79 -12.72 6.21
C GLY A 341 4.16 -13.38 6.37
N LEU A 342 4.95 -13.53 5.29
CA LEU A 342 6.33 -13.99 5.39
C LEU A 342 7.27 -12.83 5.83
N PRO A 343 8.28 -13.11 6.69
CA PRO A 343 9.36 -12.17 6.96
C PRO A 343 10.08 -11.75 5.67
N SER A 344 10.58 -10.50 5.62
CA SER A 344 11.19 -9.93 4.41
C SER A 344 12.35 -10.77 3.86
N ASP A 345 13.24 -11.27 4.71
CA ASP A 345 14.35 -12.15 4.30
C ASP A 345 13.85 -13.44 3.63
N LYS A 346 12.78 -14.04 4.16
CA LYS A 346 12.16 -15.24 3.59
C LYS A 346 11.37 -14.96 2.33
N ALA A 347 10.76 -13.78 2.21
CA ALA A 347 10.08 -13.35 0.99
C ALA A 347 11.08 -13.17 -0.17
N PHE A 348 12.28 -12.66 0.09
CA PHE A 348 13.36 -12.59 -0.91
C PHE A 348 13.88 -13.98 -1.30
N ASP A 349 14.12 -14.87 -0.34
CA ASP A 349 14.51 -16.27 -0.60
C ASP A 349 13.48 -16.98 -1.51
N MET A 350 12.19 -16.82 -1.18
CA MET A 350 11.07 -17.32 -1.99
C MET A 350 11.03 -16.67 -3.38
N GLY A 351 11.30 -15.38 -3.51
CA GLY A 351 11.39 -14.68 -4.80
C GLY A 351 12.47 -15.22 -5.74
N VAL A 352 13.64 -15.56 -5.18
CA VAL A 352 14.70 -16.24 -5.94
C VAL A 352 14.24 -17.63 -6.36
N GLY A 353 13.58 -18.36 -5.46
CA GLY A 353 12.93 -19.65 -5.76
C GLY A 353 11.92 -19.55 -6.90
N ASN A 354 11.06 -18.54 -6.87
CA ASN A 354 10.03 -18.27 -7.87
C ASN A 354 10.63 -18.11 -9.28
N THR A 355 11.63 -17.25 -9.41
CA THR A 355 12.31 -16.99 -10.69
C THR A 355 13.14 -18.19 -11.17
N ALA A 356 13.76 -18.94 -10.26
CA ALA A 356 14.48 -20.19 -10.57
C ALA A 356 13.54 -21.30 -11.07
N LEU A 357 12.38 -21.47 -10.43
CA LEU A 357 11.33 -22.38 -10.88
C LEU A 357 10.78 -21.93 -12.24
N GLY A 358 10.68 -20.63 -12.48
CA GLY A 358 10.31 -20.11 -13.79
C GLY A 358 11.32 -20.50 -14.89
N PHE A 359 12.63 -20.41 -14.59
CA PHE A 359 13.69 -20.84 -15.51
C PHE A 359 13.57 -22.34 -15.82
N LEU A 360 13.44 -23.17 -14.78
CA LEU A 360 13.30 -24.61 -14.92
C LEU A 360 12.02 -24.98 -15.70
N GLY A 361 10.89 -24.34 -15.37
CA GLY A 361 9.62 -24.54 -16.08
C GLY A 361 9.77 -24.26 -17.58
N THR A 362 10.41 -23.15 -17.93
CA THR A 362 10.66 -22.78 -19.34
C THR A 362 11.51 -23.82 -20.06
N VAL A 363 12.58 -24.31 -19.45
CA VAL A 363 13.43 -25.36 -20.04
C VAL A 363 12.63 -26.66 -20.21
N LEU A 364 11.77 -27.01 -19.25
CA LEU A 364 10.94 -28.21 -19.30
C LEU A 364 9.79 -28.12 -20.30
N SER A 365 9.41 -26.92 -20.77
CA SER A 365 8.41 -26.76 -21.85
C SER A 365 8.86 -27.42 -23.17
N TRP A 366 10.16 -27.48 -23.44
CA TRP A 366 10.73 -28.05 -24.66
C TRP A 366 10.47 -29.57 -24.81
N PRO A 367 10.80 -30.42 -23.81
CA PRO A 367 10.43 -31.83 -23.89
C PRO A 367 8.90 -32.06 -23.83
N LEU A 368 8.13 -31.18 -23.17
CA LEU A 368 6.66 -31.21 -23.19
C LEU A 368 6.08 -31.08 -24.60
N MET A 369 6.64 -30.20 -25.43
CA MET A 369 6.24 -30.05 -26.84
C MET A 369 6.69 -31.21 -27.73
N ASN A 370 7.86 -31.80 -27.47
CA ASN A 370 8.53 -32.73 -28.38
C ASN A 370 8.31 -34.21 -28.06
N TYR A 371 8.49 -34.58 -26.79
CA TYR A 371 8.57 -35.98 -26.35
C TYR A 371 7.19 -36.55 -26.02
N PHE A 372 6.33 -35.75 -25.39
CA PHE A 372 4.97 -36.17 -25.04
C PHE A 372 3.95 -35.94 -26.17
N LEU A 373 4.38 -35.39 -27.31
CA LEU A 373 3.56 -35.11 -28.49
C LEU A 373 2.28 -34.31 -28.19
N LEU A 374 2.27 -33.55 -27.10
CA LEU A 374 1.14 -32.72 -26.73
C LEU A 374 1.08 -31.51 -27.67
N GLY A 375 -0.06 -31.33 -28.34
CA GLY A 375 -0.27 -30.17 -29.22
C GLY A 375 -0.18 -28.84 -28.45
N ARG A 376 0.25 -27.76 -29.13
CA ARG A 376 0.42 -26.42 -28.53
C ARG A 376 -0.84 -25.94 -27.80
N ARG A 377 -2.00 -26.15 -28.42
CA ARG A 377 -3.31 -25.83 -27.84
C ARG A 377 -3.59 -26.60 -26.54
N THR A 378 -3.25 -27.88 -26.50
CA THR A 378 -3.47 -28.74 -25.32
C THR A 378 -2.60 -28.30 -24.15
N ILE A 379 -1.33 -28.00 -24.41
CA ILE A 379 -0.41 -27.49 -23.39
C ILE A 379 -0.89 -26.13 -22.86
N TYR A 380 -1.25 -25.21 -23.77
CA TYR A 380 -1.69 -23.86 -23.40
C TYR A 380 -2.99 -23.87 -22.59
N ALA A 381 -4.03 -24.56 -23.07
CA ALA A 381 -5.32 -24.62 -22.39
C ALA A 381 -5.28 -25.46 -21.11
N GLY A 382 -4.54 -26.57 -21.11
CA GLY A 382 -4.34 -27.40 -19.91
C GLY A 382 -3.58 -26.65 -18.82
N GLY A 383 -2.53 -25.90 -19.21
CA GLY A 383 -1.80 -24.99 -18.32
C GLY A 383 -2.70 -23.96 -17.66
N LEU A 384 -3.54 -23.26 -18.45
CA LEU A 384 -4.54 -22.32 -17.93
C LEU A 384 -5.52 -22.97 -16.95
N GLY A 385 -5.98 -24.19 -17.24
CA GLY A 385 -6.86 -24.95 -16.34
C GLY A 385 -6.21 -25.23 -14.98
N ILE A 386 -4.97 -25.75 -14.99
CA ILE A 386 -4.21 -26.03 -13.76
C ILE A 386 -3.94 -24.74 -12.99
N MET A 387 -3.48 -23.69 -13.68
CA MET A 387 -3.24 -22.37 -13.07
C MET A 387 -4.49 -21.80 -12.41
N THR A 388 -5.65 -21.93 -13.06
CA THR A 388 -6.93 -21.45 -12.52
C THR A 388 -7.28 -22.19 -11.23
N VAL A 389 -7.13 -23.52 -11.20
CA VAL A 389 -7.35 -24.32 -10.00
C VAL A 389 -6.38 -23.91 -8.88
N LEU A 390 -5.10 -23.72 -9.19
CA LEU A 390 -4.11 -23.27 -8.22
C LEU A 390 -4.45 -21.89 -7.64
N LEU A 391 -4.88 -20.93 -8.48
CA LEU A 391 -5.31 -19.61 -8.02
C LEU A 391 -6.55 -19.68 -7.11
N PHE A 392 -7.51 -20.56 -7.41
CA PHE A 392 -8.63 -20.80 -6.49
C PHE A 392 -8.18 -21.38 -5.15
N ILE A 393 -7.26 -22.36 -5.16
CA ILE A 393 -6.71 -22.94 -3.93
C ILE A 393 -5.97 -21.88 -3.12
N ILE A 394 -5.10 -21.08 -3.76
CA ILE A 394 -4.38 -19.97 -3.12
C ILE A 394 -5.39 -18.99 -2.51
N GLY A 395 -6.42 -18.60 -3.26
CA GLY A 395 -7.49 -17.73 -2.79
C GLY A 395 -8.27 -18.29 -1.60
N PHE A 396 -8.57 -19.59 -1.59
CA PHE A 396 -9.25 -20.23 -0.45
C PHE A 396 -8.33 -20.39 0.77
N LEU A 397 -7.05 -20.68 0.58
CA LEU A 397 -6.05 -20.74 1.66
C LEU A 397 -5.77 -19.37 2.27
N ALA A 398 -6.09 -18.29 1.55
CA ALA A 398 -5.99 -16.92 2.04
C ALA A 398 -7.19 -16.48 2.91
N ILE A 399 -8.25 -17.28 3.03
CA ILE A 399 -9.45 -16.96 3.85
C ILE A 399 -9.17 -17.14 5.36
N PRO A 400 -8.61 -18.27 5.84
CA PRO A 400 -8.34 -18.45 7.27
C PRO A 400 -7.26 -17.48 7.76
N GLN A 401 -7.62 -16.61 8.69
CA GLN A 401 -6.69 -15.69 9.34
C GLN A 401 -5.91 -16.42 10.46
N HIS A 402 -4.63 -16.08 10.65
CA HIS A 402 -3.74 -16.60 11.73
C HIS A 402 -3.27 -18.07 11.62
N ASN A 403 -3.03 -18.59 10.41
CA ASN A 403 -2.43 -19.91 10.23
C ASN A 403 -1.09 -19.84 9.46
N THR A 404 0.02 -19.93 10.18
CA THR A 404 1.38 -19.90 9.59
C THR A 404 1.60 -21.01 8.56
N ALA A 405 1.04 -22.20 8.76
CA ALA A 405 1.13 -23.28 7.78
C ALA A 405 0.37 -22.95 6.48
N ALA A 406 -0.76 -22.25 6.57
CA ALA A 406 -1.49 -21.77 5.39
C ALA A 406 -0.71 -20.70 4.62
N VAL A 407 -0.01 -19.79 5.31
CA VAL A 407 0.88 -18.77 4.70
C VAL A 407 2.04 -19.40 3.95
N TRP A 408 2.70 -20.42 4.52
CA TRP A 408 3.75 -21.16 3.82
C TRP A 408 3.19 -21.98 2.65
N ALA A 409 2.02 -22.60 2.81
CA ALA A 409 1.37 -23.37 1.75
C ALA A 409 0.96 -22.48 0.56
N LEU A 410 0.33 -21.33 0.79
CA LEU A 410 -0.09 -20.43 -0.28
C LEU A 410 1.14 -19.85 -1.02
N SER A 411 2.20 -19.50 -0.30
CA SER A 411 3.44 -18.97 -0.89
C SER A 411 4.14 -20.02 -1.76
N THR A 412 4.19 -21.27 -1.29
CA THR A 412 4.72 -22.40 -2.07
C THR A 412 3.86 -22.71 -3.29
N LEU A 413 2.53 -22.63 -3.17
CA LEU A 413 1.62 -22.85 -4.28
C LEU A 413 1.72 -21.76 -5.35
N MET A 414 2.06 -20.53 -4.96
CA MET A 414 2.34 -19.44 -5.89
C MET A 414 3.62 -19.71 -6.71
N ASP A 415 4.66 -20.24 -6.08
CA ASP A 415 5.87 -20.70 -6.78
C ASP A 415 5.59 -21.86 -7.74
N ILE A 416 4.77 -22.82 -7.33
CA ILE A 416 4.29 -23.90 -8.20
C ILE A 416 3.46 -23.33 -9.35
N TRP A 417 2.62 -22.33 -9.09
CA TRP A 417 1.87 -21.64 -10.12
C TRP A 417 2.80 -20.97 -11.15
N THR A 418 3.89 -20.31 -10.71
CA THR A 418 4.91 -19.78 -11.63
C THR A 418 5.53 -20.90 -12.47
N PHE A 419 5.87 -22.03 -11.86
CA PHE A 419 6.43 -23.18 -12.59
C PHE A 419 5.47 -23.68 -13.68
N ILE A 420 4.18 -23.82 -13.36
CA ILE A 420 3.17 -24.25 -14.35
C ILE A 420 3.01 -23.21 -15.45
N TYR A 421 2.93 -21.93 -15.11
CA TYR A 421 2.87 -20.83 -16.08
C TYR A 421 4.05 -20.91 -17.05
N GLN A 422 5.27 -21.03 -16.53
CA GLN A 422 6.49 -21.04 -17.33
C GLN A 422 6.74 -22.36 -18.06
N SER A 423 6.10 -23.46 -17.68
CA SER A 423 6.15 -24.71 -18.46
C SER A 423 5.07 -24.83 -19.53
N SER A 424 4.07 -23.92 -19.51
CA SER A 424 2.93 -23.94 -20.43
C SER A 424 2.69 -22.59 -21.10
N VAL A 425 1.91 -21.70 -20.48
CA VAL A 425 1.41 -20.45 -21.06
C VAL A 425 2.53 -19.50 -21.51
N GLY A 426 3.59 -19.36 -20.71
CA GLY A 426 4.73 -18.47 -20.99
C GLY A 426 5.39 -18.78 -22.35
N PRO A 427 6.07 -19.94 -22.49
CA PRO A 427 6.80 -20.28 -23.72
C PRO A 427 5.89 -20.51 -24.92
N ILE A 428 4.74 -21.17 -24.73
CA ILE A 428 3.85 -21.56 -25.83
C ILE A 428 3.19 -20.35 -26.48
N CYS A 429 3.00 -19.24 -25.75
CA CYS A 429 2.52 -17.97 -26.33
C CYS A 429 3.38 -17.52 -27.52
N PHE A 430 4.70 -17.45 -27.34
CA PHE A 430 5.63 -17.01 -28.38
C PHE A 430 5.67 -17.96 -29.57
N VAL A 431 5.46 -19.26 -29.33
CA VAL A 431 5.30 -20.26 -30.39
C VAL A 431 4.05 -19.95 -31.21
N ILE A 432 2.90 -19.80 -30.57
CA ILE A 432 1.62 -19.56 -31.24
C ILE A 432 1.65 -18.27 -32.08
N ILE A 433 2.13 -17.16 -31.52
CA ILE A 433 2.20 -15.88 -32.23
C ILE A 433 3.10 -15.98 -33.47
N SER A 434 4.20 -16.73 -33.37
CA SER A 434 5.15 -16.92 -34.47
C SER A 434 4.64 -17.86 -35.57
N GLU A 435 3.80 -18.84 -35.22
CA GLU A 435 3.28 -19.88 -36.14
C GLU A 435 1.96 -19.48 -36.80
N ILE A 436 1.12 -18.66 -36.16
CA ILE A 436 -0.19 -18.23 -36.70
C ILE A 436 -0.08 -17.04 -37.66
N SER A 437 0.91 -16.17 -37.46
CA SER A 437 1.06 -14.95 -38.23
C SER A 437 1.52 -15.22 -39.66
N ALA A 438 0.90 -14.51 -40.62
CA ALA A 438 1.27 -14.57 -42.05
C ALA A 438 2.70 -14.06 -42.26
N THR A 439 3.49 -14.67 -43.14
CA THR A 439 4.94 -14.39 -43.25
C THR A 439 5.25 -12.94 -43.65
N ARG A 440 4.39 -12.27 -44.43
CA ARG A 440 4.52 -10.84 -44.78
C ARG A 440 4.09 -9.87 -43.67
N LEU A 441 3.05 -10.21 -42.91
CA LEU A 441 2.51 -9.36 -41.84
C LEU A 441 3.07 -9.71 -40.46
N ARG A 442 3.88 -10.77 -40.34
CA ARG A 442 4.39 -11.32 -39.07
C ARG A 442 4.94 -10.27 -38.13
N GLU A 443 5.88 -9.46 -38.59
CA GLU A 443 6.49 -8.38 -37.80
C GLU A 443 5.45 -7.36 -37.30
N LYS A 444 4.39 -7.08 -38.07
CA LYS A 444 3.31 -6.15 -37.70
C LYS A 444 2.30 -6.79 -36.76
N THR A 445 1.95 -8.06 -36.97
CA THR A 445 1.10 -8.83 -36.05
C THR A 445 1.79 -8.96 -34.69
N ILE A 446 3.07 -9.34 -34.65
CA ILE A 446 3.86 -9.40 -33.41
C ILE A 446 3.92 -8.02 -32.74
N ALA A 447 4.15 -6.95 -33.52
CA ALA A 447 4.15 -5.58 -33.00
C ALA A 447 2.80 -5.19 -32.36
N ILE A 448 1.66 -5.45 -33.03
CA ILE A 448 0.32 -5.18 -32.49
C ILE A 448 0.09 -5.98 -31.20
N SER A 449 0.37 -7.29 -31.22
CA SER A 449 0.17 -8.16 -30.05
C SER A 449 1.03 -7.72 -28.88
N THR A 450 2.28 -7.36 -29.12
CA THR A 450 3.20 -6.83 -28.09
C THR A 450 2.68 -5.50 -27.53
N ALA A 451 2.24 -4.58 -28.40
CA ALA A 451 1.72 -3.28 -27.96
C ALA A 451 0.44 -3.41 -27.12
N VAL A 452 -0.49 -4.30 -27.50
CA VAL A 452 -1.71 -4.56 -26.72
C VAL A 452 -1.37 -5.19 -25.36
N GLN A 453 -0.44 -6.15 -25.35
CA GLN A 453 0.05 -6.75 -24.11
C GLN A 453 0.69 -5.69 -23.20
N SER A 454 1.54 -4.81 -23.76
CA SER A 454 2.22 -3.77 -22.98
C SER A 454 1.22 -2.76 -22.44
N ALA A 455 0.20 -2.38 -23.20
CA ALA A 455 -0.90 -1.53 -22.73
C ALA A 455 -1.70 -2.20 -21.59
N ALA A 456 -1.96 -3.51 -21.67
CA ALA A 456 -2.58 -4.24 -20.58
C ALA A 456 -1.67 -4.32 -19.34
N ASN A 457 -0.35 -4.41 -19.52
CA ASN A 457 0.64 -4.32 -18.44
C ASN A 457 0.63 -2.93 -17.78
N VAL A 458 0.48 -1.85 -18.55
CA VAL A 458 0.31 -0.49 -17.99
C VAL A 458 -0.90 -0.43 -17.05
N VAL A 459 -2.05 -0.99 -17.46
CA VAL A 459 -3.25 -1.05 -16.61
C VAL A 459 -3.00 -1.88 -15.36
N THR A 460 -2.43 -3.08 -15.50
CA THR A 460 -2.16 -3.95 -14.34
C THR A 460 -1.10 -3.39 -13.41
N MET A 461 -0.15 -2.56 -13.86
CA MET A 461 0.82 -1.89 -12.98
C MET A 461 0.19 -0.79 -12.11
N VAL A 462 -0.93 -0.21 -12.54
CA VAL A 462 -1.75 0.69 -11.69
C VAL A 462 -2.62 -0.12 -10.74
N VAL A 463 -3.24 -1.18 -11.27
CA VAL A 463 -4.26 -1.95 -10.55
C VAL A 463 -3.65 -2.89 -9.52
N MET A 464 -2.56 -3.60 -9.82
CA MET A 464 -1.96 -4.61 -8.93
C MET A 464 -1.51 -4.06 -7.58
N PRO A 465 -0.83 -2.89 -7.46
CA PRO A 465 -0.56 -2.31 -6.15
C PRO A 465 -1.84 -1.97 -5.39
N ILE A 466 -2.90 -1.49 -6.05
CA ILE A 466 -4.19 -1.21 -5.40
C ILE A 466 -4.86 -2.51 -4.93
N LEU A 467 -4.79 -3.55 -5.75
CA LEU A 467 -5.31 -4.88 -5.43
C LEU A 467 -4.54 -5.50 -4.27
N LEU A 468 -3.22 -5.44 -4.25
CA LEU A 468 -2.39 -6.08 -3.23
C LEU A 468 -2.13 -5.21 -1.99
N ASN A 469 -2.55 -3.95 -1.97
CA ASN A 469 -2.38 -3.05 -0.83
C ASN A 469 -3.47 -3.25 0.22
N SER A 470 -3.04 -3.34 1.47
CA SER A 470 -3.86 -3.60 2.66
C SER A 470 -4.85 -2.49 3.01
N GLU A 471 -4.65 -1.26 2.54
CA GLU A 471 -5.50 -0.08 2.80
C GLU A 471 -6.52 0.18 1.66
N LYS A 472 -6.43 -0.56 0.54
CA LYS A 472 -7.31 -0.38 -0.63
C LYS A 472 -8.16 -1.61 -0.92
N ALA A 473 -7.85 -2.39 -1.96
CA ALA A 473 -8.73 -3.48 -2.40
C ALA A 473 -8.37 -4.85 -1.79
N ASN A 474 -7.17 -4.99 -1.20
CA ASN A 474 -6.78 -6.09 -0.30
C ASN A 474 -7.01 -7.53 -0.82
N TRP A 475 -6.65 -7.81 -2.07
CA TRP A 475 -6.63 -9.13 -2.72
C TRP A 475 -5.34 -9.93 -2.42
N GLY A 476 -4.29 -9.28 -1.92
CA GLY A 476 -3.00 -9.90 -1.60
C GLY A 476 -3.05 -10.65 -0.27
N VAL A 477 -3.92 -11.66 -0.17
CA VAL A 477 -4.34 -12.24 1.11
C VAL A 477 -5.07 -11.18 1.93
N ALA A 478 -6.12 -11.57 2.66
CA ALA A 478 -6.57 -10.71 3.73
C ALA A 478 -5.39 -10.69 4.73
N SER A 479 -4.47 -9.75 4.55
CA SER A 479 -3.54 -9.36 5.59
C SER A 479 -4.46 -8.90 6.70
N ALA A 480 -4.59 -9.76 7.71
CA ALA A 480 -4.78 -9.43 9.10
C ALA A 480 -5.65 -8.17 9.33
N PRO A 481 -6.76 -8.23 10.10
CA PRO A 481 -6.68 -7.36 11.25
C PRO A 481 -5.35 -7.74 11.90
N LEU A 482 -4.34 -6.88 11.84
CA LEU A 482 -3.29 -6.89 12.84
C LEU A 482 -3.97 -6.51 14.19
N LYS A 483 -4.95 -7.31 14.63
CA LYS A 483 -5.01 -7.89 15.97
C LYS A 483 -3.87 -8.90 15.99
N GLU A 484 -2.60 -8.47 15.90
CA GLU A 484 -1.83 -8.33 17.14
C GLU A 484 -0.72 -7.26 17.14
N ASP A 485 -0.60 -6.38 16.12
CA ASP A 485 0.50 -5.39 16.09
C ASP A 485 0.09 -3.90 16.12
N CYS A 486 -1.14 -3.58 16.55
CA CYS A 486 -1.45 -2.21 16.98
C CYS A 486 -0.82 -1.86 18.35
N PHE A 487 -0.16 -2.82 19.00
CA PHE A 487 0.68 -2.61 20.20
C PHE A 487 2.14 -3.00 19.95
N THR A 488 2.70 -2.58 18.81
CA THR A 488 4.18 -2.54 18.64
C THR A 488 4.80 -1.31 19.31
N GLY A 489 3.98 -0.45 19.91
CA GLY A 489 4.36 0.38 21.06
C GLY A 489 4.27 -0.44 22.34
N ARG A 490 5.22 -0.21 23.27
CA ARG A 490 5.29 -0.81 24.61
C ARG A 490 3.89 -1.13 25.19
N ARG A 491 3.53 -2.41 25.32
CA ARG A 491 2.27 -2.85 25.94
C ARG A 491 2.05 -2.11 27.26
N LEU A 492 0.85 -1.58 27.48
CA LEU A 492 0.51 -1.00 28.77
C LEU A 492 0.48 -2.12 29.82
N THR A 493 1.30 -1.97 30.86
CA THR A 493 1.39 -2.96 31.92
C THR A 493 1.30 -2.31 33.29
N PHE A 494 0.77 -3.05 34.26
CA PHE A 494 0.90 -2.72 35.68
C PHE A 494 2.39 -2.66 36.09
N ASP A 495 2.70 -1.89 37.13
CA ASP A 495 4.05 -1.79 37.69
C ASP A 495 4.45 -3.00 38.58
N ASP A 496 5.59 -2.89 39.25
CA ASP A 496 6.12 -3.93 40.14
C ASP A 496 5.23 -4.16 41.38
N ASN A 497 4.38 -3.18 41.74
CA ASN A 497 3.44 -3.25 42.85
C ASN A 497 2.02 -3.61 42.39
N ASP A 498 1.87 -4.07 41.15
CA ASP A 498 0.59 -4.35 40.49
C ASP A 498 -0.34 -3.12 40.46
N ASN A 499 0.21 -1.91 40.39
CA ASN A 499 -0.56 -0.67 40.19
C ASN A 499 -0.51 -0.21 38.74
N PHE A 500 -1.58 0.43 38.29
CA PHE A 500 -1.65 1.16 37.04
C PHE A 500 -2.25 2.55 37.28
N GLN A 501 -1.49 3.59 36.94
CA GLN A 501 -1.81 4.99 37.14
C GLN A 501 -1.95 5.71 35.78
N ILE A 502 -3.01 6.51 35.69
CA ILE A 502 -3.34 7.36 34.54
C ILE A 502 -3.32 8.81 35.00
N SER A 503 -2.63 9.69 34.25
CA SER A 503 -2.76 11.14 34.39
C SER A 503 -3.70 11.67 33.29
N LEU A 504 -4.87 12.15 33.68
CA LEU A 504 -5.91 12.69 32.82
C LEU A 504 -5.83 14.22 32.78
N PHE A 505 -5.67 14.75 31.57
CA PHE A 505 -5.75 16.17 31.26
C PHE A 505 -6.85 16.40 30.21
N GLY A 506 -7.57 17.50 30.28
CA GLY A 506 -8.60 17.88 29.29
C GLY A 506 -8.87 19.39 29.35
N ASP A 507 -9.60 19.91 28.39
CA ASP A 507 -9.82 21.35 28.20
C ASP A 507 -8.48 22.11 28.14
N LEU A 508 -7.61 21.73 27.20
CA LEU A 508 -6.30 22.37 27.04
C LEU A 508 -6.37 23.66 26.22
N HIS A 509 -7.26 23.72 25.23
CA HIS A 509 -7.59 24.89 24.42
C HIS A 509 -6.37 25.61 23.80
N PHE A 510 -5.42 24.87 23.23
CA PHE A 510 -4.26 25.49 22.60
C PHE A 510 -4.67 26.24 21.32
N GLY A 511 -3.99 27.37 21.05
CA GLY A 511 -4.21 28.15 19.84
C GLY A 511 -5.52 28.95 19.82
N GLU A 512 -6.17 29.11 20.97
CA GLU A 512 -7.25 30.08 21.15
C GLU A 512 -6.74 31.50 20.85
N ASP A 513 -7.54 32.33 20.17
CA ASP A 513 -7.17 33.70 19.79
C ASP A 513 -5.70 33.88 19.34
N ALA A 514 -5.21 32.99 18.46
CA ALA A 514 -3.79 32.88 18.11
C ALA A 514 -3.13 34.17 17.55
N TRP A 515 -3.94 35.18 17.19
CA TRP A 515 -3.50 36.51 16.76
C TRP A 515 -3.26 37.51 17.90
N THR A 516 -3.46 37.13 19.17
CA THR A 516 -3.34 38.00 20.34
C THR A 516 -2.07 37.72 21.16
N ASP A 517 -1.68 38.67 22.03
CA ASP A 517 -0.49 38.54 22.89
C ASP A 517 -0.70 37.63 24.12
N TRP A 518 -1.95 37.39 24.51
CA TRP A 518 -2.28 36.59 25.69
C TRP A 518 -2.27 35.09 25.38
N ALA A 519 -2.72 34.70 24.19
CA ALA A 519 -2.89 33.31 23.76
C ALA A 519 -1.59 32.49 23.79
N PRO A 520 -0.47 32.92 23.17
CA PRO A 520 0.79 32.18 23.28
C PRO A 520 1.32 32.09 24.72
N ARG A 521 0.90 32.99 25.62
CA ARG A 521 1.25 32.93 27.04
C ARG A 521 0.43 31.87 27.77
N ALA A 522 -0.86 31.77 27.45
CA ALA A 522 -1.72 30.70 27.94
C ALA A 522 -1.18 29.32 27.52
N ASP A 523 -0.82 29.12 26.25
CA ASP A 523 -0.23 27.87 25.76
C ASP A 523 1.04 27.50 26.56
N ARG A 524 1.95 28.46 26.78
CA ARG A 524 3.16 28.24 27.60
C ARG A 524 2.84 27.87 29.05
N ASN A 525 1.83 28.49 29.64
CA ASN A 525 1.39 28.18 31.00
C ASN A 525 0.76 26.78 31.08
N SER A 526 -0.02 26.37 30.07
CA SER A 526 -0.55 25.00 29.95
C SER A 526 0.60 23.98 29.90
N VAL A 527 1.63 24.24 29.09
CA VAL A 527 2.84 23.39 29.02
C VAL A 527 3.55 23.32 30.38
N ALA A 528 3.66 24.46 31.09
CA ALA A 528 4.26 24.50 32.42
C ALA A 528 3.45 23.69 33.46
N MET A 529 2.12 23.77 33.41
CA MET A 529 1.22 22.97 34.25
C MET A 529 1.42 21.47 34.00
N LEU A 530 1.37 21.03 32.73
CA LEU A 530 1.62 19.64 32.34
C LEU A 530 2.96 19.14 32.89
N ARG A 531 4.02 19.97 32.78
CA ARG A 531 5.34 19.64 33.34
C ARG A 531 5.36 19.56 34.87
N SER A 532 4.62 20.42 35.56
CA SER A 532 4.53 20.40 37.02
C SER A 532 3.85 19.13 37.51
N VAL A 533 2.65 18.84 36.98
CA VAL A 533 1.89 17.64 37.35
C VAL A 533 2.66 16.36 37.03
N LEU A 534 3.21 16.23 35.82
CA LEU A 534 4.02 15.07 35.44
C LEU A 534 5.42 15.05 36.10
N GLY A 535 5.80 16.10 36.83
CA GLY A 535 7.00 16.12 37.67
C GLY A 535 6.78 15.47 39.03
N GLU A 536 5.55 15.54 39.55
CA GLU A 536 5.14 15.01 40.85
C GLU A 536 4.46 13.63 40.76
N GLU A 537 4.06 13.21 39.55
CA GLU A 537 3.32 11.98 39.30
C GLU A 537 4.12 11.03 38.38
N THR A 538 3.93 9.72 38.57
CA THR A 538 4.60 8.68 37.76
C THR A 538 3.59 7.77 37.04
N PRO A 539 2.79 8.32 36.10
CA PRO A 539 1.79 7.55 35.40
C PRO A 539 2.40 6.53 34.42
N GLN A 540 1.68 5.44 34.16
CA GLN A 540 1.97 4.52 33.07
C GLN A 540 1.30 4.96 31.76
N LEU A 541 0.28 5.83 31.84
CA LEU A 541 -0.43 6.40 30.69
C LEU A 541 -0.84 7.85 30.97
N VAL A 542 -0.64 8.74 30.00
CA VAL A 542 -1.26 10.06 29.99
C VAL A 542 -2.49 10.04 29.07
N VAL A 543 -3.63 10.56 29.54
CA VAL A 543 -4.84 10.68 28.73
C VAL A 543 -5.14 12.15 28.49
N LEU A 544 -5.31 12.54 27.22
CA LEU A 544 -5.75 13.86 26.78
C LEU A 544 -7.22 13.78 26.34
N ASN A 545 -8.13 14.28 27.16
CA ASN A 545 -9.57 14.05 27.02
C ASN A 545 -10.31 15.28 26.46
N GLY A 546 -10.11 15.51 25.15
CA GLY A 546 -10.81 16.48 24.32
C GLY A 546 -10.48 17.95 24.56
N ASP A 547 -10.93 18.76 23.61
CA ASP A 547 -10.66 20.20 23.49
C ASP A 547 -9.16 20.49 23.63
N LEU A 548 -8.38 19.77 22.83
CA LEU A 548 -6.93 19.90 22.78
C LEU A 548 -6.55 21.24 22.15
N ILE A 549 -7.23 21.56 21.05
CA ILE A 549 -7.02 22.76 20.24
C ILE A 549 -8.33 23.52 20.14
N THR A 550 -8.28 24.85 20.26
CA THR A 550 -9.43 25.72 19.97
C THR A 550 -9.51 25.96 18.47
N GLY A 551 -10.03 24.96 17.74
CA GLY A 551 -9.97 24.87 16.28
C GLY A 551 -10.64 26.04 15.56
N GLU A 552 -11.61 26.71 16.15
CA GLU A 552 -12.29 27.88 15.57
C GLU A 552 -11.43 29.16 15.62
N ASN A 553 -10.38 29.19 16.43
CA ASN A 553 -9.45 30.32 16.54
C ASN A 553 -8.03 30.00 16.05
N ALA A 554 -7.71 28.73 15.89
CA ALA A 554 -6.47 28.32 15.23
C ALA A 554 -6.47 28.73 13.75
N PHE A 555 -5.28 29.05 13.22
CA PHE A 555 -5.12 29.30 11.78
C PHE A 555 -5.28 27.99 11.01
N PHE A 556 -5.96 28.05 9.86
CA PHE A 556 -6.23 26.88 9.02
C PHE A 556 -4.96 26.17 8.55
N GLU A 557 -3.90 26.93 8.26
CA GLU A 557 -2.67 26.41 7.67
C GLU A 557 -1.84 25.58 8.66
N ASN A 558 -2.01 25.77 9.97
CA ASN A 558 -1.14 25.16 10.97
C ASN A 558 -1.82 24.76 12.29
N GLY A 559 -3.15 24.73 12.35
CA GLY A 559 -3.85 24.49 13.62
C GLY A 559 -3.48 23.16 14.30
N SER A 560 -3.21 22.09 13.55
CA SER A 560 -2.77 20.82 14.13
C SER A 560 -1.35 20.86 14.72
N VAL A 561 -0.52 21.87 14.40
CA VAL A 561 0.87 21.99 14.91
C VAL A 561 0.89 22.22 16.43
N TYR A 562 -0.17 22.77 17.02
CA TYR A 562 -0.27 22.93 18.48
C TYR A 562 -0.17 21.60 19.25
N VAL A 563 -0.53 20.46 18.62
CA VAL A 563 -0.29 19.12 19.18
C VAL A 563 1.16 18.95 19.62
N ASP A 564 2.13 19.44 18.84
CA ASP A 564 3.55 19.30 19.16
C ASP A 564 3.89 19.96 20.51
N GLN A 565 3.25 21.09 20.83
CA GLN A 565 3.46 21.78 22.10
C GLN A 565 2.78 21.06 23.26
N ILE A 566 1.54 20.58 23.03
CA ILE A 566 0.74 19.84 24.02
C ILE A 566 1.50 18.61 24.52
N VAL A 567 2.05 17.83 23.60
CA VAL A 567 2.65 16.53 23.93
C VAL A 567 4.10 16.64 24.37
N GLN A 568 4.78 17.77 24.15
CA GLN A 568 6.20 17.92 24.48
C GLN A 568 6.55 17.54 25.94
N PRO A 569 5.79 17.96 26.99
CA PRO A 569 6.03 17.53 28.37
C PRO A 569 5.95 16.01 28.60
N ILE A 570 5.13 15.33 27.80
CA ILE A 570 4.92 13.88 27.83
C ILE A 570 6.09 13.18 27.14
N LEU A 571 6.51 13.70 25.98
CA LEU A 571 7.64 13.19 25.20
C LEU A 571 8.96 13.33 25.95
N ASP A 572 9.17 14.46 26.64
CA ASP A 572 10.34 14.71 27.49
C ASP A 572 10.55 13.60 28.55
N ARG A 573 9.46 12.87 28.88
CA ARG A 573 9.44 11.78 29.88
C ARG A 573 9.27 10.38 29.27
N SER A 574 9.18 10.28 27.94
CA SER A 574 8.96 9.01 27.23
C SER A 574 7.74 8.22 27.74
N LEU A 575 6.67 8.94 28.11
CA LEU A 575 5.44 8.36 28.62
C LEU A 575 4.53 7.91 27.47
N PRO A 576 3.86 6.75 27.58
CA PRO A 576 2.72 6.41 26.73
C PRO A 576 1.58 7.40 26.94
N TRP A 577 0.88 7.74 25.85
CA TRP A 577 -0.25 8.64 25.93
C TRP A 577 -1.31 8.35 24.87
N ALA A 578 -2.53 8.77 25.16
CA ALA A 578 -3.71 8.51 24.36
C ALA A 578 -4.67 9.70 24.45
N SER A 579 -5.49 9.92 23.43
CA SER A 579 -6.42 11.05 23.36
C SER A 579 -7.81 10.66 22.87
N THR A 580 -8.83 11.42 23.28
CA THR A 580 -10.14 11.49 22.63
C THR A 580 -10.47 12.95 22.38
N TYR A 581 -11.42 13.24 21.48
CA TYR A 581 -11.66 14.59 20.97
C TYR A 581 -13.00 15.19 21.41
N GLY A 582 -13.01 16.52 21.47
CA GLY A 582 -14.14 17.37 21.85
C GLY A 582 -14.63 18.27 20.73
N ASN A 583 -15.62 19.11 21.02
CA ASN A 583 -16.24 19.98 20.03
C ASN A 583 -15.30 21.06 19.48
N HIS A 584 -14.25 21.45 20.20
CA HIS A 584 -13.26 22.41 19.70
C HIS A 584 -12.22 21.77 18.77
N ASP A 585 -12.07 20.44 18.82
CA ASP A 585 -11.20 19.68 17.91
C ASP A 585 -11.87 19.43 16.53
N TYR A 586 -13.18 19.70 16.43
CA TYR A 586 -14.00 19.59 15.21
C TYR A 586 -14.48 20.96 14.73
N GLN A 587 -13.65 21.62 13.93
CA GLN A 587 -13.91 23.00 13.53
C GLN A 587 -13.67 23.24 12.03
N TYR A 588 -14.12 24.39 11.53
CA TYR A 588 -13.94 24.73 10.12
C TYR A 588 -12.45 24.82 9.72
N ASN A 589 -11.59 25.24 10.66
CA ASN A 589 -10.16 25.44 10.39
C ASN A 589 -9.29 24.21 10.71
N VAL A 590 -9.77 23.27 11.53
CA VAL A 590 -9.01 22.09 11.98
C VAL A 590 -9.94 20.88 12.02
N THR A 591 -9.46 19.75 11.51
CA THR A 591 -10.19 18.48 11.60
C THR A 591 -9.50 17.54 12.58
N ALA A 592 -10.29 16.85 13.40
CA ALA A 592 -9.85 15.75 14.27
C ALA A 592 -8.96 14.70 13.56
N ALA A 593 -9.19 14.43 12.27
CA ALA A 593 -8.34 13.51 11.51
C ALA A 593 -6.91 14.05 11.36
N THR A 594 -6.74 15.36 11.16
CA THR A 594 -5.41 16.00 11.08
C THR A 594 -4.76 16.17 12.44
N ILE A 595 -5.55 16.30 13.51
CA ILE A 595 -5.05 16.24 14.90
C ILE A 595 -4.50 14.84 15.14
N MET A 596 -5.27 13.78 14.88
CA MET A 596 -4.82 12.38 15.03
C MET A 596 -3.58 12.06 14.18
N GLU A 597 -3.58 12.47 12.92
CA GLU A 597 -2.43 12.26 12.02
C GLU A 597 -1.18 12.97 12.56
N ARG A 598 -1.33 14.12 13.23
CA ARG A 598 -0.22 14.81 13.88
C ARG A 598 0.22 14.10 15.15
N GLU A 599 -0.71 13.68 15.99
CA GLU A 599 -0.46 12.93 17.21
C GLU A 599 0.31 11.64 16.93
N GLN A 600 -0.08 10.89 15.90
CA GLN A 600 0.54 9.62 15.50
C GLN A 600 1.95 9.77 14.92
N LYS A 601 2.42 11.00 14.65
CA LYS A 601 3.81 11.27 14.27
C LYS A 601 4.75 11.27 15.48
N HIS A 602 4.21 11.38 16.69
CA HIS A 602 4.97 11.41 17.94
C HIS A 602 5.07 10.02 18.57
N PRO A 603 6.22 9.67 19.17
CA PRO A 603 6.41 8.35 19.76
C PRO A 603 5.53 8.15 20.99
N ASN A 604 5.26 6.88 21.30
CA ASN A 604 4.42 6.46 22.43
C ASN A 604 2.96 6.95 22.39
N CYS A 605 2.52 7.53 21.26
CA CYS A 605 1.11 7.79 21.00
C CYS A 605 0.38 6.45 20.80
N LEU A 606 -0.72 6.26 21.53
CA LEU A 606 -1.60 5.09 21.46
C LEU A 606 -2.97 5.44 20.89
N THR A 607 -3.18 6.69 20.47
CA THR A 607 -4.43 7.16 19.86
C THR A 607 -4.65 6.50 18.51
N THR A 608 -5.83 5.92 18.30
CA THR A 608 -6.20 5.25 17.05
C THR A 608 -7.70 5.39 16.75
N SER A 609 -8.15 4.81 15.64
CA SER A 609 -9.54 4.78 15.21
C SER A 609 -9.95 3.34 14.92
N MET A 610 -10.97 2.85 15.62
CA MET A 610 -11.52 1.49 15.45
C MET A 610 -12.95 1.48 14.92
N VAL A 611 -13.59 2.64 14.79
CA VAL A 611 -14.96 2.75 14.27
C VAL A 611 -14.93 3.55 12.96
N PRO A 612 -15.09 2.90 11.79
CA PRO A 612 -15.13 3.62 10.53
C PRO A 612 -16.46 4.35 10.37
N GLY A 613 -16.44 5.46 9.64
CA GLY A 613 -17.64 6.19 9.27
C GLY A 613 -17.51 7.67 9.59
N ARG A 614 -17.96 8.50 8.64
CA ARG A 614 -17.92 9.96 8.77
C ARG A 614 -18.55 10.43 10.08
N ASP A 615 -19.69 9.85 10.43
CA ASP A 615 -20.50 10.31 11.57
C ASP A 615 -20.02 9.72 12.89
N ALA A 616 -19.14 8.71 12.90
CA ALA A 616 -18.69 8.07 14.14
C ALA A 616 -17.76 8.96 14.98
N GLY A 617 -17.09 9.94 14.36
CA GLY A 617 -15.93 10.60 14.96
C GLY A 617 -14.65 9.82 14.67
N VAL A 618 -13.50 10.33 15.10
CA VAL A 618 -12.18 9.79 14.72
C VAL A 618 -11.55 9.00 15.87
N SER A 619 -11.68 9.47 17.11
CA SER A 619 -10.95 8.96 18.29
C SER A 619 -11.68 7.88 19.10
N ASN A 620 -12.35 6.93 18.41
CA ASN A 620 -13.07 5.83 19.04
C ASN A 620 -12.26 4.53 19.05
N TYR A 621 -11.79 4.07 20.21
CA TYR A 621 -10.94 2.89 20.35
C TYR A 621 -10.85 2.39 21.80
N TYR A 622 -10.14 1.27 22.02
CA TYR A 622 -9.82 0.80 23.36
C TYR A 622 -8.35 0.40 23.50
N LEU A 623 -7.83 0.51 24.72
CA LEU A 623 -6.48 0.09 25.09
C LEU A 623 -6.56 -0.99 26.18
N PRO A 624 -6.04 -2.20 25.93
CA PRO A 624 -5.87 -3.23 26.94
C PRO A 624 -4.63 -2.98 27.80
N VAL A 625 -4.78 -3.18 29.12
CA VAL A 625 -3.69 -3.12 30.10
C VAL A 625 -3.43 -4.50 30.66
N TYR A 626 -2.18 -4.94 30.60
CA TYR A 626 -1.77 -6.32 30.88
C TYR A 626 -1.02 -6.46 32.21
N PRO A 627 -1.04 -7.65 32.84
CA PRO A 627 -0.12 -7.95 33.93
C PRO A 627 1.34 -7.72 33.51
N ARG A 628 2.17 -7.33 34.46
CA ARG A 628 3.61 -7.22 34.25
C ARG A 628 4.22 -8.57 33.88
N GLY A 629 5.14 -8.59 32.91
CA GLY A 629 5.85 -9.81 32.48
C GLY A 629 5.07 -10.69 31.49
N CYS A 630 3.92 -10.24 31.00
CA CYS A 630 3.19 -10.96 29.95
C CYS A 630 3.91 -10.88 28.59
N SER A 631 4.56 -11.98 28.18
CA SER A 631 5.26 -12.06 26.88
C SER A 631 4.32 -12.49 25.74
N GLU A 632 3.49 -13.54 25.90
CA GLU A 632 2.53 -13.99 24.86
C GLU A 632 1.25 -14.62 25.48
N ALA A 633 0.08 -14.33 24.90
CA ALA A 633 -1.24 -14.93 25.20
C ALA A 633 -1.91 -14.65 26.57
N CYS A 634 -1.65 -13.53 27.26
CA CYS A 634 -2.37 -13.21 28.51
C CYS A 634 -3.64 -12.39 28.28
N ALA A 635 -4.67 -12.64 29.10
CA ALA A 635 -5.85 -11.78 29.17
C ALA A 635 -5.50 -10.43 29.82
N PRO A 636 -5.98 -9.29 29.29
CA PRO A 636 -5.80 -7.99 29.91
C PRO A 636 -6.52 -7.93 31.27
N LYS A 637 -5.95 -7.19 32.23
CA LYS A 637 -6.55 -6.94 33.55
C LYS A 637 -7.54 -5.78 33.54
N LEU A 638 -7.36 -4.83 32.63
CA LEU A 638 -8.18 -3.62 32.52
C LEU A 638 -8.33 -3.23 31.04
N LEU A 639 -9.51 -2.74 30.66
CA LEU A 639 -9.76 -2.10 29.36
C LEU A 639 -10.03 -0.61 29.55
N LEU A 640 -9.38 0.22 28.74
CA LEU A 640 -9.60 1.66 28.69
C LEU A 640 -10.33 2.00 27.39
N TRP A 641 -11.52 2.56 27.48
CA TRP A 641 -12.36 2.92 26.34
C TRP A 641 -12.32 4.42 26.07
N PHE A 642 -12.16 4.80 24.82
CA PHE A 642 -12.14 6.19 24.37
C PHE A 642 -13.32 6.41 23.44
N PHE A 643 -14.15 7.40 23.78
CA PHE A 643 -15.37 7.73 23.07
C PHE A 643 -15.30 9.17 22.57
N ASP A 644 -15.47 9.32 21.26
CA ASP A 644 -15.48 10.61 20.58
C ASP A 644 -16.89 11.20 20.63
N SER A 645 -17.07 12.24 21.43
CA SER A 645 -18.35 12.93 21.57
C SER A 645 -18.62 13.92 20.43
N ARG A 646 -17.63 14.20 19.58
CA ARG A 646 -17.73 15.09 18.41
C ARG A 646 -18.21 16.50 18.82
N GLY A 647 -19.17 17.06 18.09
CA GLY A 647 -19.65 18.43 18.22
C GLY A 647 -18.92 19.42 17.29
N GLY A 648 -19.20 20.71 17.44
CA GLY A 648 -18.60 21.75 16.59
C GLY A 648 -19.17 21.77 15.16
N PHE A 649 -18.30 21.83 14.16
CA PHE A 649 -18.70 21.96 12.75
C PHE A 649 -17.95 21.01 11.83
N PHE A 650 -18.61 20.57 10.75
CA PHE A 650 -17.97 19.80 9.70
C PHE A 650 -16.88 20.63 8.99
N PHE A 651 -15.72 20.00 8.82
CA PHE A 651 -14.55 20.64 8.22
C PHE A 651 -14.83 21.16 6.81
N GLN A 652 -14.56 22.45 6.57
CA GLN A 652 -14.73 23.12 5.29
C GLN A 652 -16.16 23.10 4.69
N GLU A 653 -17.18 22.76 5.48
CA GLU A 653 -18.57 22.70 5.00
C GLU A 653 -19.39 23.91 5.46
N LYS A 654 -20.14 24.50 4.50
CA LYS A 654 -21.07 25.61 4.72
C LYS A 654 -22.39 25.35 4.03
N HIS A 655 -23.49 25.76 4.65
CA HIS A 655 -24.77 25.90 4.00
C HIS A 655 -24.71 26.96 2.88
N PRO A 656 -25.64 26.95 1.91
CA PRO A 656 -25.69 27.96 0.84
C PRO A 656 -25.81 29.42 1.32
N ASN A 657 -26.28 29.63 2.56
CA ASN A 657 -26.37 30.95 3.20
C ASN A 657 -25.05 31.40 3.87
N GLY A 658 -23.98 30.63 3.75
CA GLY A 658 -22.65 30.92 4.30
C GLY A 658 -22.42 30.49 5.75
N LYS A 659 -23.44 29.97 6.45
CA LYS A 659 -23.28 29.43 7.81
C LYS A 659 -22.56 28.08 7.78
N PHE A 660 -21.70 27.83 8.77
CA PHE A 660 -21.05 26.51 8.94
C PHE A 660 -22.10 25.42 9.18
N VAL A 661 -21.80 24.20 8.71
CA VAL A 661 -22.66 23.04 8.95
C VAL A 661 -22.29 22.43 10.29
N GLY A 662 -23.22 22.46 11.25
CA GLY A 662 -23.03 21.90 12.59
C GLY A 662 -22.88 20.38 12.56
N GLN A 663 -22.10 19.86 13.51
CA GLN A 663 -21.90 18.42 13.73
C GLN A 663 -22.59 17.99 15.03
N GLU A 664 -23.11 16.77 15.05
CA GLU A 664 -23.76 16.21 16.24
C GLU A 664 -22.78 16.11 17.41
N ASN A 665 -23.24 16.47 18.63
CA ASN A 665 -22.44 16.56 19.84
C ASN A 665 -22.73 15.43 20.84
N TRP A 666 -22.76 14.18 20.37
CA TRP A 666 -22.91 13.00 21.22
C TRP A 666 -22.11 11.81 20.68
N VAL A 667 -21.92 10.77 21.49
CA VAL A 667 -21.33 9.50 21.02
C VAL A 667 -22.30 8.81 20.06
N HIS A 668 -21.88 8.65 18.80
CA HIS A 668 -22.77 8.15 17.74
C HIS A 668 -23.21 6.69 17.96
N GLN A 669 -24.39 6.30 17.45
CA GLN A 669 -24.94 4.95 17.60
C GLN A 669 -23.99 3.85 17.10
N SER A 670 -23.26 4.10 16.00
CA SER A 670 -22.29 3.13 15.48
C SER A 670 -21.15 2.83 16.47
N VAL A 671 -20.75 3.83 17.28
CA VAL A 671 -19.75 3.65 18.34
C VAL A 671 -20.34 2.85 19.50
N VAL A 672 -21.61 3.09 19.84
CA VAL A 672 -22.35 2.31 20.85
C VAL A 672 -22.42 0.84 20.44
N ASP A 673 -22.81 0.57 19.20
CA ASP A 673 -22.92 -0.78 18.65
C ASP A 673 -21.55 -1.48 18.63
N TRP A 674 -20.51 -0.76 18.22
CA TRP A 674 -19.13 -1.24 18.24
C TRP A 674 -18.65 -1.57 19.65
N PHE A 675 -18.90 -0.70 20.62
CA PHE A 675 -18.50 -0.88 22.00
C PHE A 675 -19.17 -2.12 22.61
N GLN A 676 -20.48 -2.24 22.46
CA GLN A 676 -21.24 -3.38 23.00
C GLN A 676 -20.76 -4.70 22.39
N LYS A 677 -20.60 -4.73 21.05
CA LYS A 677 -20.12 -5.92 20.35
C LYS A 677 -18.69 -6.27 20.75
N THR A 678 -17.78 -5.30 20.72
CA THR A 678 -16.37 -5.52 21.02
C THR A 678 -16.17 -5.96 22.47
N ASN A 679 -16.89 -5.36 23.42
CA ASN A 679 -16.84 -5.76 24.82
C ASN A 679 -17.38 -7.19 25.04
N ALA A 680 -18.45 -7.56 24.34
CA ALA A 680 -18.98 -8.93 24.35
C ALA A 680 -17.97 -9.93 23.74
N ASP A 681 -17.39 -9.60 22.58
CA ASP A 681 -16.39 -10.42 21.90
C ASP A 681 -15.14 -10.63 22.80
N LEU A 682 -14.67 -9.58 23.49
CA LEU A 682 -13.54 -9.67 24.42
C LEU A 682 -13.89 -10.51 25.65
N THR A 683 -15.10 -10.37 26.18
CA THR A 683 -15.59 -11.19 27.30
C THR A 683 -15.66 -12.66 26.91
N GLU A 684 -16.14 -12.97 25.71
CA GLU A 684 -16.17 -14.32 25.15
C GLU A 684 -14.76 -14.86 24.92
N GLN A 685 -13.89 -14.07 24.28
CA GLN A 685 -12.52 -14.43 23.96
C GLN A 685 -11.71 -14.83 25.20
N PHE A 686 -11.86 -14.09 26.30
CA PHE A 686 -11.10 -14.34 27.53
C PHE A 686 -11.88 -15.11 28.60
N GLY A 687 -13.14 -15.48 28.32
CA GLY A 687 -13.99 -16.26 29.23
C GLY A 687 -14.32 -15.56 30.56
N ARG A 688 -14.13 -14.24 30.65
CA ARG A 688 -14.43 -13.43 31.83
C ARG A 688 -14.70 -11.99 31.46
N THR A 689 -15.52 -11.31 32.26
CA THR A 689 -15.63 -9.85 32.20
C THR A 689 -14.31 -9.21 32.61
N ILE A 690 -13.79 -8.33 31.77
CA ILE A 690 -12.59 -7.55 32.08
C ILE A 690 -13.05 -6.20 32.63
N PRO A 691 -12.61 -5.80 33.83
CA PRO A 691 -12.89 -4.47 34.35
C PRO A 691 -12.50 -3.38 33.37
N SER A 692 -13.26 -2.30 33.33
CA SER A 692 -13.07 -1.25 32.33
C SER A 692 -13.35 0.16 32.84
N MET A 693 -12.78 1.15 32.16
CA MET A 693 -13.02 2.57 32.38
C MET A 693 -13.25 3.25 31.03
N GLY A 694 -14.06 4.30 31.01
CA GLY A 694 -14.34 5.09 29.80
C GLY A 694 -13.86 6.53 29.93
N PHE A 695 -13.44 7.11 28.80
CA PHE A 695 -13.09 8.51 28.64
C PHE A 695 -13.94 9.09 27.50
N VAL A 696 -14.64 10.17 27.79
CA VAL A 696 -15.44 10.94 26.84
C VAL A 696 -15.23 12.41 27.13
N HIS A 697 -15.23 13.27 26.12
CA HIS A 697 -15.02 14.69 26.40
C HIS A 697 -16.29 15.34 26.95
N ILE A 698 -17.32 15.55 26.12
CA ILE A 698 -18.57 16.20 26.51
C ILE A 698 -19.37 15.27 27.44
N PRO A 699 -19.82 15.73 28.63
CA PRO A 699 -20.55 14.90 29.56
C PRO A 699 -21.94 14.53 29.01
N PRO A 700 -22.34 13.25 29.08
CA PRO A 700 -23.72 12.86 28.85
C PRO A 700 -24.68 13.55 29.84
N TYR A 701 -25.95 13.69 29.48
CA TYR A 701 -26.96 14.45 30.23
C TYR A 701 -27.10 14.01 31.69
N ILE A 702 -26.81 12.74 32.03
CA ILE A 702 -26.85 12.25 33.41
C ILE A 702 -25.96 13.06 34.38
N PHE A 703 -24.81 13.57 33.92
CA PHE A 703 -23.94 14.42 34.75
C PHE A 703 -24.68 15.70 35.16
N ARG A 704 -25.35 16.33 34.20
CA ARG A 704 -26.16 17.53 34.42
C ARG A 704 -27.37 17.25 35.30
N ALA A 705 -28.09 16.16 35.04
CA ALA A 705 -29.26 15.77 35.83
C ALA A 705 -28.90 15.56 37.30
N ILE A 706 -27.75 14.91 37.58
CA ILE A 706 -27.23 14.72 38.94
C ILE A 706 -26.80 16.05 39.58
N GLN A 707 -26.18 16.96 38.82
CA GLN A 707 -25.77 18.26 39.33
C GLN A 707 -26.98 19.12 39.70
N ASP A 708 -28.02 19.15 38.86
CA ASP A 708 -29.22 19.99 39.03
C ASP A 708 -30.17 19.48 40.14
N GLU A 709 -30.09 18.20 40.52
CA GLU A 709 -30.88 17.65 41.62
C GLU A 709 -30.70 18.46 42.92
N ASP A 710 -31.78 18.53 43.70
CA ASP A 710 -31.87 19.35 44.91
C ASP A 710 -31.51 20.83 44.70
N GLY A 711 -31.67 21.33 43.47
CA GLY A 711 -31.39 22.71 43.09
C GLY A 711 -29.90 23.04 43.08
N GLY A 712 -29.06 22.13 42.60
CA GLY A 712 -27.61 22.32 42.54
C GLY A 712 -26.85 21.86 43.80
N LYS A 713 -27.54 21.24 44.76
CA LYS A 713 -27.00 20.93 46.10
C LYS A 713 -26.70 19.45 46.32
N ASN A 714 -27.01 18.60 45.35
CA ASN A 714 -26.77 17.17 45.43
C ASN A 714 -25.27 16.84 45.58
N MET A 715 -24.38 17.67 45.03
CA MET A 715 -22.94 17.53 45.21
C MET A 715 -22.52 17.99 46.60
N ASN A 716 -22.45 17.06 47.55
CA ASN A 716 -21.99 17.34 48.90
C ASN A 716 -20.45 17.39 48.94
N PRO A 717 -19.84 18.49 49.41
CA PRO A 717 -18.39 18.69 49.36
C PRO A 717 -17.58 17.72 50.23
N ILE A 718 -18.23 16.97 51.13
CA ILE A 718 -17.59 15.97 52.00
C ILE A 718 -17.65 14.58 51.37
N THR A 719 -18.78 14.18 50.81
CA THR A 719 -18.96 12.84 50.21
C THR A 719 -18.57 12.80 48.73
N ASN A 720 -18.60 13.95 48.06
CA ASN A 720 -18.31 14.15 46.64
C ASN A 720 -17.39 15.37 46.48
N PRO A 721 -16.18 15.38 47.10
CA PRO A 721 -15.29 16.54 47.05
C PRO A 721 -14.85 16.83 45.61
N GLY A 722 -14.79 18.10 45.24
CA GLY A 722 -14.44 18.56 43.91
C GLY A 722 -14.93 19.99 43.67
N ALA A 723 -14.41 20.63 42.62
CA ALA A 723 -14.98 21.86 42.10
C ALA A 723 -16.37 21.58 41.50
N ASN A 724 -17.33 22.48 41.72
CA ASN A 724 -18.69 22.42 41.16
C ASN A 724 -19.17 23.86 40.88
N PHE A 725 -18.49 24.56 39.97
CA PHE A 725 -18.65 26.00 39.76
C PHE A 725 -19.53 26.35 38.56
N ASP A 726 -19.70 25.44 37.60
CA ASP A 726 -20.44 25.68 36.36
C ASP A 726 -21.87 25.15 36.50
N LEU A 727 -22.74 25.99 37.09
CA LEU A 727 -24.18 25.75 37.19
C LEU A 727 -24.84 25.95 35.82
N GLY A 728 -24.76 24.94 34.96
CA GLY A 728 -24.96 25.23 33.56
C GLY A 728 -24.42 24.24 32.54
N LEU A 729 -23.95 23.05 32.95
CA LEU A 729 -23.17 22.14 32.10
C LEU A 729 -23.70 21.99 30.67
N ASN A 730 -22.75 22.08 29.74
CA ASN A 730 -22.97 21.79 28.34
C ASN A 730 -22.86 20.28 28.15
N MET A 731 -24.01 19.63 28.06
CA MET A 731 -24.09 18.19 27.89
C MET A 731 -24.13 17.77 26.43
N GLN A 732 -23.92 16.48 26.19
CA GLN A 732 -24.22 15.87 24.91
C GLN A 732 -25.68 16.12 24.51
N SER A 733 -25.92 16.22 23.20
CA SER A 733 -27.24 16.55 22.64
C SER A 733 -27.81 17.92 23.01
N SER A 734 -27.00 18.82 23.60
CA SER A 734 -27.40 20.20 23.86
C SER A 734 -27.62 20.97 22.57
N GLY A 735 -28.75 21.67 22.46
CA GLY A 735 -29.14 22.45 21.26
C GLY A 735 -29.86 21.65 20.17
N TRP A 736 -29.87 20.31 20.26
CA TRP A 736 -30.51 19.42 19.29
C TRP A 736 -31.93 19.03 19.72
N CYS A 737 -32.82 18.84 18.75
CA CYS A 737 -34.16 18.31 18.96
C CYS A 737 -34.21 16.78 18.84
N PRO A 738 -35.20 16.08 19.44
CA PRO A 738 -35.31 14.62 19.36
C PRO A 738 -35.44 14.03 17.95
N ASP A 739 -35.88 14.83 16.98
CA ASP A 739 -35.96 14.47 15.56
C ASP A 739 -34.63 14.66 14.80
N GLY A 740 -33.58 15.11 15.49
CA GLY A 740 -32.26 15.39 14.91
C GLY A 740 -32.12 16.79 14.31
N ALA A 741 -33.09 17.69 14.49
CA ALA A 741 -32.95 19.07 14.02
C ALA A 741 -32.08 19.93 14.96
N ASP A 742 -31.15 20.68 14.38
CA ASP A 742 -30.38 21.76 15.04
C ASP A 742 -30.89 23.13 14.56
N ASN A 743 -32.00 23.59 15.14
CA ASN A 743 -32.65 24.86 14.79
C ASN A 743 -32.79 25.81 15.99
N GLY A 744 -32.17 25.47 17.12
CA GLY A 744 -32.21 26.25 18.36
C GLY A 744 -33.56 26.26 19.08
N THR A 745 -34.53 25.42 18.71
CA THR A 745 -35.84 25.36 19.39
C THR A 745 -35.88 24.42 20.59
N CYS A 746 -34.92 23.50 20.70
CA CYS A 746 -34.81 22.52 21.78
C CYS A 746 -33.54 22.74 22.60
N LYS A 747 -33.64 22.51 23.91
CA LYS A 747 -32.47 22.57 24.81
C LYS A 747 -31.68 21.25 24.82
N TYR A 748 -32.36 20.12 24.65
CA TYR A 748 -31.79 18.79 24.72
C TYR A 748 -32.62 17.80 23.90
N GLY A 749 -31.94 16.94 23.14
CA GLY A 749 -32.58 16.01 22.21
C GLY A 749 -32.63 14.53 22.64
N GLY A 750 -31.85 14.12 23.64
CA GLY A 750 -31.87 12.75 24.17
C GLY A 750 -31.05 11.71 23.39
N GLN A 751 -30.22 12.10 22.43
CA GLN A 751 -29.49 11.17 21.56
C GLN A 751 -28.31 10.47 22.24
N ASP A 752 -27.85 10.93 23.40
CA ASP A 752 -26.84 10.27 24.24
C ASP A 752 -27.42 9.11 25.07
N GLY A 753 -28.75 8.96 25.12
CA GLY A 753 -29.44 7.89 25.85
C GLY A 753 -28.96 6.47 25.54
N PRO A 754 -28.80 6.06 24.26
CA PRO A 754 -28.24 4.75 23.90
C PRO A 754 -26.83 4.52 24.44
N PHE A 755 -25.97 5.54 24.40
CA PHE A 755 -24.61 5.47 24.95
C PHE A 755 -24.65 5.23 26.46
N MET A 756 -25.45 6.01 27.19
CA MET A 756 -25.56 5.83 28.64
C MET A 756 -26.22 4.52 29.05
N LYS A 757 -27.15 4.01 28.24
CA LYS A 757 -27.70 2.67 28.43
C LYS A 757 -26.62 1.60 28.26
N ALA A 758 -25.75 1.73 27.27
CA ALA A 758 -24.64 0.80 27.06
C ALA A 758 -23.66 0.82 28.24
N ILE A 759 -23.25 2.02 28.70
CA ILE A 759 -22.37 2.19 29.86
C ILE A 759 -23.00 1.56 31.12
N ALA A 760 -24.25 1.90 31.45
CA ALA A 760 -24.95 1.35 32.62
C ALA A 760 -25.27 -0.14 32.51
N SER A 761 -25.28 -0.72 31.30
CA SER A 761 -25.48 -2.17 31.12
C SER A 761 -24.19 -2.98 31.14
N THR A 762 -23.03 -2.32 31.09
CA THR A 762 -21.73 -2.99 30.99
C THR A 762 -21.28 -3.46 32.37
N ALA A 763 -21.19 -4.78 32.55
CA ALA A 763 -20.59 -5.38 33.73
C ALA A 763 -19.10 -5.00 33.82
N GLY A 764 -18.63 -4.69 35.02
CA GLY A 764 -17.23 -4.34 35.27
C GLY A 764 -16.82 -2.93 34.84
N MET A 765 -17.75 -2.05 34.46
CA MET A 765 -17.46 -0.63 34.21
C MET A 765 -17.24 0.11 35.53
N ILE A 766 -16.00 0.50 35.82
CA ILE A 766 -15.59 1.15 37.07
C ILE A 766 -16.04 2.61 37.07
N ALA A 767 -15.70 3.34 36.02
CA ALA A 767 -15.95 4.77 35.92
C ALA A 767 -16.00 5.27 34.48
N LEU A 768 -16.75 6.35 34.25
CA LEU A 768 -16.73 7.17 33.05
C LEU A 768 -16.22 8.56 33.41
N PHE A 769 -15.15 8.99 32.75
CA PHE A 769 -14.50 10.28 32.98
C PHE A 769 -14.85 11.27 31.87
N SER A 770 -15.25 12.48 32.26
CA SER A 770 -15.48 13.63 31.39
C SER A 770 -14.53 14.77 31.73
N ALA A 771 -14.11 15.56 30.75
CA ALA A 771 -13.20 16.69 30.96
C ALA A 771 -13.58 17.89 30.11
N HIS A 772 -14.90 18.13 30.01
CA HIS A 772 -15.51 19.32 29.42
C HIS A 772 -16.14 20.15 30.55
N ASP A 773 -16.32 21.43 30.29
CA ASP A 773 -16.70 22.48 31.25
C ASP A 773 -15.62 22.73 32.33
N HIS A 774 -15.23 23.99 32.46
CA HIS A 774 -13.98 24.42 33.10
C HIS A 774 -14.00 24.38 34.64
N GLY A 775 -15.12 23.99 35.25
CA GLY A 775 -15.45 24.29 36.66
C GLY A 775 -15.78 23.10 37.51
N GLU A 776 -15.66 21.91 36.94
CA GLU A 776 -16.12 20.69 37.54
C GLU A 776 -14.96 19.72 37.79
N SER A 777 -14.93 19.13 38.98
CA SER A 777 -13.95 18.09 39.30
C SER A 777 -14.39 17.14 40.41
N TRP A 778 -15.70 16.98 40.59
CA TRP A 778 -16.28 15.97 41.49
C TRP A 778 -16.44 14.61 40.80
N CYS A 779 -16.67 13.59 41.63
CA CYS A 779 -17.10 12.26 41.23
C CYS A 779 -18.39 11.89 41.96
N TYR A 780 -19.22 11.04 41.34
CA TYR A 780 -20.48 10.55 41.92
C TYR A 780 -20.77 9.10 41.51
N LYS A 781 -21.13 8.25 42.48
CA LYS A 781 -21.56 6.86 42.21
C LYS A 781 -23.01 6.81 41.72
N TRP A 782 -23.23 6.44 40.47
CA TRP A 782 -24.57 6.39 39.89
C TRP A 782 -25.19 5.00 40.02
N ASN A 783 -25.95 4.78 41.10
CA ASN A 783 -26.57 3.49 41.46
C ASN A 783 -28.10 3.53 41.55
N ARG A 784 -28.72 4.61 41.03
CA ARG A 784 -30.16 4.82 41.09
C ARG A 784 -30.70 5.45 39.80
N LYS A 785 -32.02 5.50 39.67
CA LYS A 785 -32.67 6.32 38.65
C LYS A 785 -32.62 7.79 39.09
N VAL A 786 -32.34 8.68 38.15
CA VAL A 786 -32.28 10.13 38.33
C VAL A 786 -33.42 10.74 37.53
N ASP A 787 -34.10 11.74 38.08
CA ASP A 787 -35.24 12.36 37.41
C ASP A 787 -34.82 13.01 36.08
N GLY A 788 -35.67 12.87 35.07
CA GLY A 788 -35.36 13.35 33.70
C GLY A 788 -34.50 12.40 32.87
N THR A 789 -34.08 11.24 33.41
CA THR A 789 -33.29 10.24 32.68
C THR A 789 -34.06 8.94 32.43
N ASP A 790 -33.81 8.30 31.29
CA ASP A 790 -34.45 7.02 30.91
C ASP A 790 -33.69 5.78 31.36
N VAL A 791 -32.46 5.95 31.87
CA VAL A 791 -31.55 4.88 32.27
C VAL A 791 -31.43 4.85 33.79
N THR A 792 -31.38 3.65 34.38
CA THR A 792 -31.09 3.45 35.81
C THR A 792 -29.62 3.11 35.97
N GLY A 793 -28.91 3.80 36.87
CA GLY A 793 -27.50 3.54 37.12
C GLY A 793 -27.25 2.16 37.74
N ASN A 794 -26.16 1.51 37.34
CA ASN A 794 -25.74 0.19 37.82
C ASN A 794 -24.62 0.25 38.90
N GLY A 795 -24.23 1.44 39.34
CA GLY A 795 -23.13 1.67 40.26
C GLY A 795 -21.84 2.17 39.63
N VAL A 796 -21.82 2.44 38.31
CA VAL A 796 -20.71 3.11 37.62
C VAL A 796 -20.46 4.50 38.24
N ASN A 797 -19.18 4.86 38.40
CA ASN A 797 -18.81 6.18 38.89
C ASN A 797 -18.72 7.18 37.73
N LEU A 798 -19.34 8.34 37.89
CA LEU A 798 -19.27 9.45 36.93
C LEU A 798 -18.33 10.50 37.50
N CYS A 799 -17.27 10.84 36.78
CA CYS A 799 -16.22 11.72 37.28
C CYS A 799 -15.88 12.82 36.27
N PHE A 800 -15.83 14.05 36.74
CA PHE A 800 -15.17 15.13 36.00
C PHE A 800 -13.67 15.07 36.22
N GLY A 801 -12.88 15.42 35.21
CA GLY A 801 -11.44 15.56 35.30
C GLY A 801 -11.06 16.75 36.16
N GLN A 802 -10.41 17.73 35.54
CA GLN A 802 -10.10 19.06 36.06
C GLN A 802 -9.67 19.89 34.84
N GLN A 803 -10.09 21.15 34.76
CA GLN A 803 -9.59 22.04 33.71
C GLN A 803 -8.06 22.13 33.78
N SER A 804 -7.43 21.69 32.70
CA SER A 804 -5.98 21.58 32.63
C SER A 804 -5.37 22.80 31.94
N GLY A 805 -5.96 23.25 30.84
CA GLY A 805 -5.45 24.36 30.04
C GLY A 805 -5.56 25.71 30.73
N TYR A 806 -4.62 26.59 30.43
CA TYR A 806 -4.74 28.03 30.66
C TYR A 806 -5.46 28.75 29.50
N GLY A 807 -5.76 28.04 28.40
CA GLY A 807 -6.76 28.42 27.41
C GLY A 807 -8.18 28.09 27.90
N GLY A 808 -9.17 28.70 27.28
CA GLY A 808 -10.59 28.65 27.59
C GLY A 808 -11.15 30.01 27.99
N TYR A 809 -12.44 30.23 27.73
CA TYR A 809 -13.19 31.46 27.97
C TYR A 809 -13.31 31.90 29.45
N ASP A 810 -12.61 31.26 30.40
CA ASP A 810 -12.90 31.34 31.83
C ASP A 810 -11.84 32.04 32.71
N ASN A 811 -11.09 33.00 32.14
CA ASN A 811 -10.21 33.89 32.92
C ASN A 811 -11.00 34.94 33.75
N SER A 812 -12.13 34.57 34.34
CA SER A 812 -12.92 35.45 35.19
C SER A 812 -12.09 35.87 36.41
N PRO A 813 -11.83 37.18 36.61
CA PRO A 813 -11.08 37.66 37.78
C PRO A 813 -11.80 37.42 39.11
N ILE A 814 -13.04 36.92 39.08
CA ILE A 814 -13.87 36.64 40.26
C ILE A 814 -13.60 35.22 40.81
N PHE A 815 -13.11 34.30 39.99
CA PHE A 815 -12.76 32.92 40.38
C PHE A 815 -11.46 32.49 39.71
N PRO A 816 -10.28 32.73 40.32
CA PRO A 816 -9.05 32.15 39.81
C PRO A 816 -9.13 30.63 39.98
N ARG A 817 -9.45 29.95 38.89
CA ARG A 817 -9.59 28.49 38.88
C ARG A 817 -8.20 27.87 38.89
N THR A 818 -7.96 26.99 39.85
CA THR A 818 -6.71 26.24 39.95
C THR A 818 -6.60 25.24 38.80
N ARG A 819 -5.47 25.18 38.11
CA ARG A 819 -5.23 24.22 37.02
C ARG A 819 -4.61 22.94 37.57
N GLY A 820 -4.88 21.82 36.93
CA GLY A 820 -4.34 20.54 37.35
C GLY A 820 -4.79 19.39 36.48
N GLY A 821 -4.30 18.20 36.81
CA GLY A 821 -4.68 16.95 36.14
C GLY A 821 -5.24 15.94 37.13
N ARG A 822 -6.30 15.24 36.73
CA ARG A 822 -6.85 14.14 37.53
C ARG A 822 -5.94 12.91 37.40
N GLN A 823 -5.61 12.32 38.53
CA GLN A 823 -4.89 11.07 38.62
C GLN A 823 -5.87 9.95 38.93
N ILE A 824 -5.68 8.81 38.30
CA ILE A 824 -6.50 7.61 38.51
C ILE A 824 -5.55 6.46 38.74
N ARG A 825 -5.72 5.71 39.83
CA ARG A 825 -4.90 4.56 40.16
C ARG A 825 -5.77 3.35 40.45
N VAL A 826 -5.43 2.21 39.85
CA VAL A 826 -6.04 0.92 40.14
C VAL A 826 -4.97 -0.08 40.57
N ASN A 827 -5.32 -0.96 41.49
CA ASN A 827 -4.49 -2.09 41.87
C ASN A 827 -5.03 -3.38 41.23
N GLY A 828 -4.18 -4.11 40.51
CA GLY A 828 -4.55 -5.31 39.77
C GLY A 828 -5.05 -6.46 40.66
N ALA A 829 -4.73 -6.48 41.97
CA ALA A 829 -5.28 -7.46 42.89
C ALA A 829 -6.77 -7.19 43.19
N GLN A 830 -7.17 -5.91 43.24
CA GLN A 830 -8.55 -5.49 43.48
C GLN A 830 -9.43 -5.64 42.22
N LEU A 831 -8.83 -5.78 41.03
CA LEU A 831 -9.56 -6.02 39.79
C LEU A 831 -10.00 -7.48 39.59
N ASN A 832 -9.57 -8.41 40.45
CA ASN A 832 -9.98 -9.81 40.39
C ASN A 832 -11.34 -10.07 41.06
N ASP A 833 -11.82 -9.16 41.91
CA ASP A 833 -13.13 -9.24 42.54
C ASP A 833 -14.14 -8.44 41.71
N THR A 834 -14.99 -9.14 40.96
CA THR A 834 -16.00 -8.50 40.09
C THR A 834 -17.14 -7.85 40.86
N CYS A 835 -17.23 -8.06 42.18
CA CYS A 835 -18.34 -7.55 43.01
C CYS A 835 -18.05 -6.20 43.68
N ASP A 836 -16.77 -5.83 43.86
CA ASP A 836 -16.39 -4.54 44.45
C ASP A 836 -15.10 -4.00 43.80
N LEU A 837 -15.25 -3.47 42.58
CA LEU A 837 -14.13 -2.88 41.84
C LEU A 837 -13.73 -1.54 42.47
N ILE A 838 -12.45 -1.39 42.78
CA ILE A 838 -11.89 -0.23 43.48
C ILE A 838 -10.95 0.54 42.54
N ALA A 839 -11.12 1.85 42.50
CA ALA A 839 -10.16 2.79 41.91
C ALA A 839 -9.95 3.99 42.83
N GLU A 840 -8.72 4.46 42.95
CA GLU A 840 -8.40 5.69 43.68
C GLU A 840 -8.24 6.82 42.68
N THR A 841 -8.74 8.02 43.01
CA THR A 841 -8.55 9.19 42.15
C THR A 841 -8.37 10.45 42.97
N TRP A 842 -7.52 11.35 42.49
CA TRP A 842 -7.27 12.65 43.09
C TRP A 842 -6.94 13.66 42.00
N ILE A 843 -6.89 14.94 42.34
CA ILE A 843 -6.43 16.00 41.44
C ILE A 843 -5.09 16.49 41.94
N ARG A 844 -4.09 16.48 41.05
CA ARG A 844 -2.82 17.17 41.27
C ARG A 844 -2.92 18.55 40.66
N LEU A 845 -2.85 19.57 41.52
CA LEU A 845 -2.79 20.96 41.08
C LEU A 845 -1.38 21.32 40.60
N ASP A 846 -1.29 22.36 39.79
CA ASP A 846 -0.06 22.89 39.21
C ASP A 846 0.94 23.43 40.25
N ASP A 847 0.45 23.79 41.44
CA ASP A 847 1.25 24.13 42.63
C ASP A 847 1.67 22.92 43.49
N GLY A 848 1.37 21.70 43.03
CA GLY A 848 1.75 20.46 43.69
C GLY A 848 0.76 19.98 44.76
N ARG A 849 -0.27 20.73 45.13
CA ARG A 849 -1.27 20.25 46.11
C ARG A 849 -2.12 19.11 45.55
N ILE A 850 -2.56 18.22 46.45
CA ILE A 850 -3.55 17.17 46.17
C ILE A 850 -4.91 17.63 46.70
N VAL A 851 -5.94 17.58 45.85
CA VAL A 851 -7.33 17.88 46.21
C VAL A 851 -8.27 16.83 45.62
N ALA A 852 -9.53 16.80 46.08
CA ALA A 852 -10.55 15.86 45.59
C ALA A 852 -10.09 14.39 45.56
N SER A 853 -9.33 13.98 46.58
CA SER A 853 -8.81 12.62 46.72
C SER A 853 -9.90 11.71 47.27
N VAL A 854 -10.35 10.74 46.46
CA VAL A 854 -11.44 9.82 46.79
C VAL A 854 -11.11 8.38 46.40
N VAL A 855 -11.83 7.43 47.01
CA VAL A 855 -11.80 6.00 46.64
C VAL A 855 -13.15 5.63 46.04
N LEU A 856 -13.14 5.24 44.77
CA LEU A 856 -14.30 4.78 44.02
C LEU A 856 -14.53 3.29 44.31
N ASN A 857 -15.26 2.99 45.37
CA ASN A 857 -15.60 1.63 45.83
C ASN A 857 -17.14 1.47 45.94
N SER A 858 -17.62 0.37 46.50
CA SER A 858 -19.05 0.13 46.77
C SER A 858 -19.73 1.15 47.70
N THR A 859 -18.99 1.78 48.63
CA THR A 859 -19.49 2.74 49.63
C THR A 859 -19.36 4.21 49.23
N PHE A 860 -18.73 4.50 48.09
CA PHE A 860 -18.61 5.87 47.57
C PHE A 860 -19.98 6.56 47.43
N ASN A 861 -20.02 7.88 47.72
CA ASN A 861 -21.18 8.72 48.11
C ASN A 861 -21.58 8.67 49.60
N GLN A 862 -21.12 7.69 50.37
CA GLN A 862 -21.38 7.61 51.82
C GLN A 862 -20.12 7.87 52.65
N ASP A 863 -18.96 7.55 52.07
CA ASP A 863 -17.66 7.81 52.67
C ASP A 863 -17.39 9.32 52.80
N GLU A 864 -16.73 9.72 53.89
CA GLU A 864 -16.35 11.12 54.13
C GLU A 864 -14.90 11.38 53.68
N TYR A 865 -14.72 12.48 52.94
CA TYR A 865 -13.43 12.91 52.40
C TYR A 865 -13.11 14.36 52.82
N PRO A 866 -11.82 14.77 52.77
CA PRO A 866 -11.46 16.16 52.94
C PRO A 866 -12.16 17.06 51.90
N ALA A 867 -12.84 18.08 52.39
CA ALA A 867 -13.54 19.03 51.53
C ALA A 867 -12.57 19.74 50.57
N TYR A 868 -13.07 20.07 49.38
CA TYR A 868 -12.31 20.86 48.41
C TYR A 868 -11.96 22.23 49.01
N PRO A 869 -10.68 22.67 48.93
CA PRO A 869 -10.27 23.90 49.58
C PRO A 869 -10.99 25.12 48.97
N PRO A 870 -11.37 26.12 49.79
CA PRO A 870 -11.97 27.35 49.27
C PRO A 870 -10.93 28.09 48.42
N ILE A 871 -11.35 28.54 47.24
CA ILE A 871 -10.52 29.34 46.33
C ILE A 871 -10.30 30.71 46.99
N ASN A 872 -9.04 31.08 47.26
CA ASN A 872 -8.69 32.43 47.70
C ASN A 872 -8.47 33.32 46.46
N PRO A 873 -9.35 34.29 46.17
CA PRO A 873 -9.26 35.11 44.96
C PRO A 873 -8.02 36.02 44.88
N PHE A 874 -7.20 36.10 45.94
CA PHE A 874 -6.04 37.00 46.03
C PHE A 874 -4.67 36.30 46.03
N ALA A 875 -4.60 34.97 45.89
CA ALA A 875 -3.34 34.24 46.09
C ALA A 875 -2.40 34.21 44.85
N ILE A 876 -2.89 34.52 43.65
CA ILE A 876 -2.11 34.39 42.40
C ILE A 876 -1.67 35.77 41.90
N GLN A 877 -0.70 36.38 42.58
CA GLN A 877 -0.08 37.63 42.09
C GLN A 877 1.44 37.71 42.32
N SER A 878 2.15 36.60 42.54
CA SER A 878 3.58 36.70 42.94
C SER A 878 4.57 35.67 42.39
N HIS A 879 4.33 35.10 41.21
CA HIS A 879 5.40 34.39 40.50
C HIS A 879 5.64 34.96 39.10
N ASP A 880 6.38 36.07 39.07
CA ASP A 880 7.15 36.51 37.91
C ASP A 880 8.12 35.40 37.50
N VAL A 881 7.87 34.78 36.35
CA VAL A 881 8.81 33.88 35.68
C VAL A 881 9.67 34.72 34.74
N ASP A 882 10.66 35.38 35.33
CA ASP A 882 11.88 35.85 34.65
C ASP A 882 13.08 35.18 35.33
N LYS A 883 13.27 33.87 35.09
CA LYS A 883 14.56 33.16 35.26
C LYS A 883 14.65 31.93 34.37
#